data_AF-A0A178ZB14-F1
#
_entry.id   AF-A0A178ZB14-F1
#
_cell.length_a   1.000
_cell.length_b   1.000
_cell.length_c   1.000
_cell.angle_alpha   90.00
_cell.angle_beta   90.00
_cell.angle_gamma   90.00
#
_symmetry.space_group_name_H-M   'P 1'
#
loop_
_entity.id
_entity.type
_entity.pdbx_description
1 polymer ?
#
loop_
_entity_poly.entity_id
_entity_poly.type
_entity_poly.pdbx_seq_one_letter_code
_entity_poly.pdbx_strand_id
1 'polypeptide(L)'
;MDPNLPSSFSNPNSHHGQGYFYDPNNTFRQGQHPPQPQGHPQAQPYYQPFNPQPLPQNYSQYYQQQGYNQAYPYQSQVQQFQPSYYQQPVELQPQQFAQSEPNTIGASVLRHAVQPHTVQRRQADPRHYDGDYIRVVIPSRPDHSSPPQTFHGKQTPRAGHQFKSQAQRPQSAHQNFPNHPQQLQHAPQLPKQHLTQRSESSVVSDLPTAPTTPASSSPSSSKKKERQMTSAGGSNTPNMPLEGQSRVLQSVEVNAKPKQPATKARDHRDPTVPLHEPEPDYPSLLCVLADDYLEAARKLPALTEEYYSLISTALGCLESVLANFKLPPLREAQVSLRYAQILYAETENHDEAETILTKAIELCGRHKFIDLKYEMQLLLSRVLYESKPKAALRDIQKLIEDIEAYRHTAWLYIFRFQHAMFSLASSAPGDIHGAVVQLEKIEHLARQNSDSAILAFAATLEALLHLSSPSQDAVTTSQTALAKARALQLSPDVAGNPQLTVLMEFIDLACSVREADIAQSEIKRKIMQDALVEAVSHPNWRGDGLIYIPVSRKAVAGMQLHGNGYVIEKNGKYHIPFSWLGTDETEALGFLFSAESSAYKNGADGAKAERFLDSGLSVLRALGMPSLKAGYREYQRQITSQKITEAGFLLLLVFLQCSKGLWPAANDTLDKAHAISQDLGDALPVNMKYCLLYLRGAVLQGTGDLTAALQVYQSPLFDLNTPQTSPSAGSGTSNRIANSHHADSDVTRNFSILAAMNSALIIYNPAHPQHKRLSSLIKTLIPAVQNCGNRYIRAHFMLLESILSTNTLAEKQLLRQAMDEGKAIGSAQTTALALIYMHDQLYKGTLEKPALKCAKAAGHQARRWGQPMWMHVAAALEAQTLEIFSFPDEARKRQDEADASWERLPKGVKDVGDVEDVEVVVIDD
;
A
#
# COMPACT_ATOMS: atom_id res chain seq x y z
N MET A 1 32.00 -34.35 24.65
CA MET A 1 31.31 -35.45 25.35
C MET A 1 30.81 -34.88 26.67
N ASP A 2 29.51 -34.98 26.89
CA ASP A 2 28.80 -34.90 28.18
C ASP A 2 28.90 -33.64 29.07
N PRO A 3 27.87 -33.37 29.92
CA PRO A 3 27.37 -32.01 30.08
C PRO A 3 27.02 -31.64 31.55
N ASN A 4 26.00 -30.77 31.72
CA ASN A 4 25.22 -30.47 32.93
C ASN A 4 25.73 -29.36 33.89
N LEU A 5 25.16 -28.16 33.69
CA LEU A 5 24.15 -27.51 34.56
C LEU A 5 23.81 -28.15 35.95
N PRO A 6 23.20 -27.40 36.91
CA PRO A 6 23.02 -25.94 37.01
C PRO A 6 23.36 -25.35 38.40
N SER A 7 23.42 -24.02 38.51
CA SER A 7 23.21 -23.32 39.80
C SER A 7 22.67 -21.90 39.60
N SER A 8 21.80 -21.47 40.51
CA SER A 8 21.02 -20.22 40.46
C SER A 8 21.58 -19.11 41.38
N PHE A 9 20.93 -17.94 41.32
CA PHE A 9 20.79 -16.88 42.34
C PHE A 9 21.41 -15.50 42.08
N SER A 10 20.50 -14.50 42.16
CA SER A 10 20.59 -13.26 42.96
C SER A 10 21.69 -12.20 42.69
N ASN A 11 21.20 -11.02 42.30
CA ASN A 11 21.69 -9.69 42.72
C ASN A 11 21.81 -9.58 44.27
N PRO A 12 22.55 -8.62 44.88
CA PRO A 12 22.77 -7.24 44.39
C PRO A 12 24.16 -6.59 44.61
N ASN A 13 24.27 -5.33 44.19
CA ASN A 13 25.30 -4.31 44.48
C ASN A 13 26.12 -4.46 45.79
N SER A 14 27.45 -4.23 45.75
CA SER A 14 28.02 -2.88 46.02
C SER A 14 29.57 -2.78 46.07
N HIS A 15 30.07 -1.64 45.58
CA HIS A 15 31.32 -0.88 45.85
C HIS A 15 32.70 -1.48 46.22
N HIS A 16 33.72 -0.76 45.70
CA HIS A 16 35.15 -0.68 46.07
C HIS A 16 36.06 -1.88 45.68
N GLY A 17 37.31 -1.66 45.25
CA GLY A 17 38.00 -0.39 44.95
C GLY A 17 39.52 -0.55 44.67
N GLN A 18 40.18 0.56 44.32
CA GLN A 18 41.64 0.70 44.05
C GLN A 18 42.17 -0.03 42.79
N GLY A 19 43.18 0.46 42.05
CA GLY A 19 43.82 1.79 42.08
C GLY A 19 45.34 1.73 41.86
N TYR A 20 45.88 2.39 40.81
CA TYR A 20 47.31 2.66 40.61
C TYR A 20 47.56 4.04 39.97
N PHE A 21 48.81 4.51 39.99
CA PHE A 21 49.20 5.93 40.05
C PHE A 21 49.96 6.46 38.81
N TYR A 22 49.59 7.68 38.36
CA TYR A 22 50.45 8.80 37.86
C TYR A 22 51.45 8.52 36.70
N ASP A 23 52.07 9.50 36.01
CA ASP A 23 52.41 10.92 36.29
C ASP A 23 52.35 11.79 34.97
N PRO A 24 52.83 13.06 34.83
CA PRO A 24 51.90 14.21 34.87
C PRO A 24 52.09 15.33 33.78
N ASN A 25 51.46 16.48 34.08
CA ASN A 25 51.56 17.85 33.53
C ASN A 25 50.58 18.23 32.40
N ASN A 26 49.94 19.42 32.41
CA ASN A 26 50.25 20.65 33.17
C ASN A 26 49.01 21.34 33.84
N THR A 27 49.10 21.51 35.17
CA THR A 27 48.73 22.70 35.99
C THR A 27 47.48 23.58 35.71
N PHE A 28 46.57 23.59 36.69
CA PHE A 28 45.67 24.69 37.20
C PHE A 28 44.75 25.46 36.22
N ARG A 29 43.41 25.52 36.40
CA ARG A 29 42.55 26.01 37.52
C ARG A 29 42.70 27.51 37.84
N GLN A 30 41.70 28.26 38.33
CA GLN A 30 40.21 28.18 38.36
C GLN A 30 39.74 29.43 39.15
N GLY A 31 38.68 30.14 38.76
CA GLY A 31 38.22 31.33 39.50
C GLY A 31 36.83 31.83 39.09
N GLN A 32 36.09 32.44 40.03
CA GLN A 32 34.72 32.93 39.85
C GLN A 32 34.66 34.48 39.85
N HIS A 33 33.53 35.06 39.41
CA HIS A 33 33.19 36.49 39.43
C HIS A 33 33.23 37.11 40.86
N PRO A 34 33.19 38.45 41.07
CA PRO A 34 32.99 39.61 40.15
C PRO A 34 34.22 40.59 40.18
N PRO A 35 34.19 41.95 39.95
CA PRO A 35 33.15 42.89 39.49
C PRO A 35 33.60 43.92 38.40
N GLN A 36 32.79 44.97 38.18
CA GLN A 36 33.15 46.27 37.55
C GLN A 36 33.81 47.21 38.59
N PRO A 37 34.69 48.20 38.22
CA PRO A 37 34.23 49.49 37.66
C PRO A 37 35.20 50.29 36.74
N GLN A 38 34.65 51.34 36.07
CA GLN A 38 35.28 52.58 35.54
C GLN A 38 36.47 52.50 34.53
N GLY A 39 36.59 53.39 33.53
CA GLY A 39 35.74 54.53 33.11
C GLY A 39 36.20 55.18 31.79
N HIS A 40 35.40 56.11 31.24
CA HIS A 40 35.69 56.87 30.00
C HIS A 40 36.52 58.15 30.25
N PRO A 41 37.13 58.76 29.21
CA PRO A 41 36.47 59.72 28.31
C PRO A 41 36.56 59.28 26.82
N GLN A 42 35.89 59.86 25.80
CA GLN A 42 34.96 60.99 25.63
C GLN A 42 34.15 60.72 24.31
N ALA A 43 33.20 61.50 23.77
CA ALA A 43 32.56 62.80 24.08
C ALA A 43 31.13 62.83 23.46
N GLN A 44 30.46 63.99 23.51
CA GLN A 44 29.28 64.34 22.70
C GLN A 44 29.34 65.83 22.28
N PRO A 45 28.34 66.36 21.53
CA PRO A 45 27.43 67.30 22.21
C PRO A 45 25.95 67.32 21.75
N TYR A 46 25.04 67.27 22.74
CA TYR A 46 23.72 67.97 22.83
C TYR A 46 22.59 67.58 21.84
N TYR A 47 21.28 67.73 22.15
CA TYR A 47 20.56 68.52 23.18
C TYR A 47 19.52 67.71 24.02
N GLN A 48 18.90 68.37 25.00
CA GLN A 48 17.90 67.91 26.01
C GLN A 48 16.65 68.87 25.95
N PRO A 49 15.64 68.94 26.88
CA PRO A 49 15.23 68.09 28.03
C PRO A 49 13.68 67.94 28.34
N PHE A 50 13.36 67.25 29.46
CA PHE A 50 12.22 67.42 30.42
C PHE A 50 10.89 66.61 30.37
N ASN A 51 10.27 66.56 31.57
CA ASN A 51 9.21 65.68 32.16
C ASN A 51 7.86 66.48 32.32
N PRO A 52 6.71 66.00 32.91
CA PRO A 52 6.46 64.80 33.76
C PRO A 52 5.13 63.99 33.50
N GLN A 53 4.79 63.06 34.42
CA GLN A 53 3.52 62.31 34.62
C GLN A 53 2.30 63.20 35.01
N PRO A 54 1.00 62.78 34.88
CA PRO A 54 0.41 61.54 35.48
C PRO A 54 -0.76 60.82 34.71
N LEU A 55 -1.42 59.88 35.43
CA LEU A 55 -2.56 58.98 35.09
C LEU A 55 -3.94 59.70 34.87
N PRO A 56 -5.07 59.01 34.50
CA PRO A 56 -5.30 57.65 33.92
C PRO A 56 -6.33 57.59 32.74
N GLN A 57 -6.53 56.38 32.15
CA GLN A 57 -7.82 55.75 31.70
C GLN A 57 -7.76 54.97 30.36
N ASN A 58 -8.73 54.04 30.21
CA ASN A 58 -8.95 53.11 29.09
C ASN A 58 -9.05 53.78 27.70
N TYR A 59 -8.44 53.19 26.68
CA TYR A 59 -9.11 52.26 25.73
C TYR A 59 -8.09 51.57 24.80
N SER A 60 -8.51 50.52 24.08
CA SER A 60 -7.65 49.65 23.27
C SER A 60 -7.78 49.90 21.76
N GLN A 61 -6.66 50.08 21.02
CA GLN A 61 -6.40 49.48 19.69
C GLN A 61 -5.08 49.98 19.03
N TYR A 62 -4.26 49.03 18.53
CA TYR A 62 -3.35 49.12 17.36
C TYR A 62 -2.11 50.08 17.47
N TYR A 63 -0.92 49.87 16.86
CA TYR A 63 -0.36 48.75 16.06
C TYR A 63 1.21 48.84 15.95
N GLN A 64 1.81 48.03 15.05
CA GLN A 64 3.22 48.04 14.55
C GLN A 64 4.31 47.44 15.47
N GLN A 65 5.44 46.93 14.97
CA GLN A 65 6.04 46.91 13.60
C GLN A 65 6.06 45.47 13.02
N GLN A 66 5.91 45.16 11.71
CA GLN A 66 6.62 45.60 10.48
C GLN A 66 8.09 45.15 10.41
N GLY A 67 8.64 44.69 9.27
CA GLY A 67 8.12 44.47 7.90
C GLY A 67 9.14 43.67 7.07
N TYR A 68 9.15 43.61 5.73
CA TYR A 68 8.31 44.27 4.71
C TYR A 68 8.29 43.43 3.42
N ASN A 69 7.31 43.66 2.53
CA ASN A 69 7.19 43.02 1.22
C ASN A 69 7.38 44.06 0.09
N GLN A 70 7.77 43.64 -1.12
CA GLN A 70 7.91 44.52 -2.31
C GLN A 70 7.45 43.80 -3.58
N ALA A 71 6.51 44.40 -4.32
CA ALA A 71 5.99 43.88 -5.59
C ALA A 71 5.28 44.97 -6.39
N TYR A 72 5.66 45.14 -7.67
CA TYR A 72 4.96 45.92 -8.71
C TYR A 72 5.56 45.59 -10.10
N PRO A 73 4.89 45.85 -11.23
CA PRO A 73 4.17 44.77 -11.92
C PRO A 73 4.58 44.54 -13.40
N TYR A 74 4.11 43.45 -14.00
CA TYR A 74 3.76 43.45 -15.44
C TYR A 74 2.62 42.47 -15.78
N GLN A 75 2.07 42.62 -16.99
CA GLN A 75 0.77 42.11 -17.43
C GLN A 75 0.89 40.92 -18.40
N SER A 76 -0.02 39.94 -18.31
CA SER A 76 -0.28 38.94 -19.36
C SER A 76 -1.71 38.38 -19.25
N GLN A 77 -2.30 37.99 -20.37
CA GLN A 77 -3.72 37.65 -20.51
C GLN A 77 -3.95 36.13 -20.52
N VAL A 78 -5.07 35.68 -19.93
CA VAL A 78 -5.77 34.46 -20.36
C VAL A 78 -7.27 34.77 -20.40
N GLN A 79 -7.96 34.35 -21.45
CA GLN A 79 -9.41 34.58 -21.61
C GLN A 79 -10.22 33.53 -20.86
N GLN A 80 -11.32 33.93 -20.22
CA GLN A 80 -12.29 33.02 -19.64
C GLN A 80 -13.62 33.13 -20.41
N PHE A 81 -14.06 32.03 -21.02
CA PHE A 81 -15.34 31.98 -21.72
C PHE A 81 -16.48 31.64 -20.74
N GLN A 82 -17.55 32.44 -20.76
CA GLN A 82 -18.85 32.12 -20.15
C GLN A 82 -19.95 32.12 -21.23
N PRO A 83 -20.93 31.23 -21.15
CA PRO A 83 -22.26 31.42 -21.69
C PRO A 83 -23.22 31.92 -20.58
N SER A 84 -23.85 33.06 -20.78
CA SER A 84 -24.79 33.68 -19.82
C SER A 84 -26.23 33.24 -20.05
N TYR A 85 -27.06 33.22 -18.99
CA TYR A 85 -28.52 33.40 -19.10
C TYR A 85 -29.08 34.29 -17.97
N TYR A 86 -30.30 34.79 -18.19
CA TYR A 86 -30.81 36.05 -17.63
C TYR A 86 -31.43 35.95 -16.22
N GLN A 87 -31.48 37.11 -15.53
CA GLN A 87 -32.25 37.36 -14.32
C GLN A 87 -32.80 38.80 -14.33
N GLN A 88 -34.07 39.02 -13.98
CA GLN A 88 -34.64 40.32 -13.57
C GLN A 88 -36.02 40.11 -12.85
N PRO A 89 -36.63 41.13 -12.17
CA PRO A 89 -36.80 41.01 -10.71
C PRO A 89 -38.21 41.37 -10.17
N VAL A 90 -38.38 41.31 -8.84
CA VAL A 90 -39.47 41.96 -8.06
C VAL A 90 -38.90 42.54 -6.75
N GLU A 91 -39.63 43.47 -6.12
CA GLU A 91 -39.15 44.49 -5.17
C GLU A 91 -39.32 44.21 -3.66
N LEU A 92 -39.05 45.28 -2.89
CA LEU A 92 -38.69 45.44 -1.48
C LEU A 92 -39.86 45.61 -0.46
N GLN A 93 -39.69 44.94 0.70
CA GLN A 93 -39.87 45.53 2.06
C GLN A 93 -41.32 45.76 2.61
N PRO A 94 -41.53 46.27 3.87
CA PRO A 94 -41.83 45.37 5.01
C PRO A 94 -43.06 45.75 5.90
N GLN A 95 -43.42 44.91 6.89
CA GLN A 95 -44.07 45.37 8.14
C GLN A 95 -43.88 44.41 9.35
N GLN A 96 -44.39 44.78 10.53
CA GLN A 96 -44.01 44.24 11.86
C GLN A 96 -45.20 43.81 12.76
N PHE A 97 -44.88 43.08 13.84
CA PHE A 97 -45.61 42.92 15.12
C PHE A 97 -47.05 42.37 15.17
N ALA A 98 -47.24 41.28 15.94
CA ALA A 98 -48.30 41.14 16.97
C ALA A 98 -48.02 39.96 17.93
N GLN A 99 -48.56 40.02 19.15
CA GLN A 99 -48.63 38.91 20.13
C GLN A 99 -50.11 38.57 20.41
N SER A 100 -50.47 37.32 20.75
CA SER A 100 -51.41 36.95 21.84
C SER A 100 -51.88 35.48 21.83
N GLU A 101 -52.30 35.03 23.01
CA GLU A 101 -52.99 33.79 23.41
C GLU A 101 -54.43 34.18 23.92
N PRO A 102 -55.34 33.27 24.36
CA PRO A 102 -55.65 31.89 23.93
C PRO A 102 -57.18 31.51 23.93
N ASN A 103 -57.48 30.25 23.55
CA ASN A 103 -58.50 29.34 24.16
C ASN A 103 -60.04 29.38 23.84
N THR A 104 -60.66 28.18 23.87
CA THR A 104 -62.06 27.82 24.31
C THR A 104 -63.24 27.53 23.32
N ILE A 105 -63.51 26.22 23.08
CA ILE A 105 -64.82 25.47 22.98
C ILE A 105 -65.95 25.87 21.98
N GLY A 106 -66.46 24.88 21.20
CA GLY A 106 -67.77 24.92 20.51
C GLY A 106 -68.19 23.60 19.80
N ALA A 107 -69.42 23.10 20.02
CA ALA A 107 -69.92 21.77 19.60
C ALA A 107 -70.29 21.64 18.09
N SER A 108 -70.00 20.50 17.42
CA SER A 108 -70.90 19.35 17.07
C SER A 108 -72.23 19.68 16.33
N VAL A 109 -72.72 18.94 15.32
CA VAL A 109 -72.26 17.73 14.59
C VAL A 109 -73.01 17.64 13.24
N LEU A 110 -72.38 17.15 12.16
CA LEU A 110 -73.06 16.40 11.09
C LEU A 110 -72.07 15.55 10.26
N ARG A 111 -72.58 14.44 9.70
CA ARG A 111 -71.77 13.37 9.07
C ARG A 111 -71.32 13.73 7.65
N HIS A 112 -70.13 13.26 7.27
CA HIS A 112 -69.89 12.32 6.15
C HIS A 112 -68.60 11.53 6.48
N ALA A 113 -68.42 10.31 5.95
CA ALA A 113 -67.36 9.41 6.40
C ALA A 113 -66.74 8.58 5.26
N VAL A 114 -65.41 8.43 5.30
CA VAL A 114 -64.63 7.42 4.58
C VAL A 114 -63.57 6.87 5.54
N GLN A 115 -63.42 5.54 5.60
CA GLN A 115 -62.40 4.85 6.42
C GLN A 115 -61.33 4.19 5.54
N PRO A 116 -60.16 3.83 6.09
CA PRO A 116 -59.05 3.29 5.31
C PRO A 116 -59.24 1.81 4.95
N HIS A 117 -58.59 1.36 3.87
CA HIS A 117 -58.55 -0.05 3.49
C HIS A 117 -57.36 -0.80 4.10
N THR A 118 -57.67 -1.94 4.71
CA THR A 118 -56.72 -2.98 5.09
C THR A 118 -56.33 -3.84 3.87
N VAL A 119 -55.14 -4.44 3.92
CA VAL A 119 -54.80 -5.61 3.07
C VAL A 119 -54.33 -6.74 4.00
N GLN A 120 -54.77 -7.95 3.69
CA GLN A 120 -54.77 -9.08 4.62
C GLN A 120 -53.84 -10.21 4.17
N ARG A 121 -53.22 -10.90 5.15
CA ARG A 121 -52.22 -11.96 4.95
C ARG A 121 -52.86 -13.26 4.46
N ARG A 122 -52.25 -13.95 3.48
CA ARG A 122 -52.42 -15.39 3.22
C ARG A 122 -51.05 -16.05 3.00
N GLN A 123 -50.96 -17.33 3.33
CA GLN A 123 -49.75 -18.14 3.21
C GLN A 123 -49.63 -18.78 1.82
N ALA A 124 -48.41 -19.04 1.38
CA ALA A 124 -48.06 -19.95 0.29
C ALA A 124 -46.66 -20.53 0.54
N ASP A 125 -46.45 -21.79 0.14
CA ASP A 125 -45.18 -22.52 0.31
C ASP A 125 -44.08 -22.07 -0.68
N PRO A 126 -42.80 -22.31 -0.35
CA PRO A 126 -41.68 -21.91 -1.21
C PRO A 126 -41.58 -22.78 -2.48
N ARG A 127 -41.33 -22.12 -3.61
CA ARG A 127 -40.71 -22.73 -4.79
C ARG A 127 -39.43 -22.00 -5.13
N HIS A 128 -38.46 -22.72 -5.68
CA HIS A 128 -37.17 -22.16 -6.06
C HIS A 128 -37.32 -20.98 -7.04
N TYR A 129 -36.52 -19.95 -6.81
CA TYR A 129 -35.94 -19.17 -7.89
C TYR A 129 -34.48 -19.62 -8.01
N ASP A 130 -34.06 -19.98 -9.22
CA ASP A 130 -32.63 -20.03 -9.53
C ASP A 130 -32.06 -18.61 -9.41
N GLY A 131 -31.00 -18.46 -8.63
CA GLY A 131 -30.19 -17.26 -8.57
C GLY A 131 -28.86 -17.56 -9.22
N ASP A 132 -28.47 -16.79 -10.24
CA ASP A 132 -27.23 -17.01 -10.99
C ASP A 132 -26.01 -16.99 -10.07
N TYR A 133 -25.44 -18.17 -9.85
CA TYR A 133 -24.24 -18.36 -9.04
C TYR A 133 -23.05 -17.79 -9.82
N ILE A 134 -22.45 -16.68 -9.35
CA ILE A 134 -21.17 -16.20 -9.89
C ILE A 134 -20.09 -17.22 -9.54
N ARG A 135 -19.85 -18.13 -10.48
CA ARG A 135 -18.86 -19.20 -10.39
C ARG A 135 -17.46 -18.61 -10.53
N VAL A 136 -16.76 -18.46 -9.41
CA VAL A 136 -15.31 -18.18 -9.42
C VAL A 136 -14.62 -19.31 -10.20
N VAL A 137 -13.95 -18.97 -11.29
CA VAL A 137 -13.30 -19.95 -12.18
C VAL A 137 -11.90 -20.25 -11.64
N ILE A 138 -11.82 -21.26 -10.78
CA ILE A 138 -10.53 -21.86 -10.39
C ILE A 138 -10.04 -22.73 -11.55
N PRO A 139 -8.83 -22.48 -12.12
CA PRO A 139 -8.30 -23.26 -13.23
C PRO A 139 -7.70 -24.60 -12.77
N SER A 140 -8.56 -25.59 -12.51
CA SER A 140 -8.13 -26.95 -12.17
C SER A 140 -7.46 -27.65 -13.36
N ARG A 141 -6.20 -28.09 -13.20
CA ARG A 141 -5.56 -29.02 -14.13
C ARG A 141 -6.02 -30.47 -13.85
N PRO A 142 -6.04 -31.35 -14.87
CA PRO A 142 -6.52 -32.72 -14.73
C PRO A 142 -5.43 -33.67 -14.24
N ASP A 143 -5.76 -34.52 -13.27
CA ASP A 143 -5.04 -35.75 -12.95
C ASP A 143 -6.01 -36.94 -12.90
N HIS A 144 -5.50 -38.15 -13.12
CA HIS A 144 -6.30 -39.31 -13.52
C HIS A 144 -6.60 -40.33 -12.40
N SER A 145 -7.52 -41.25 -12.74
CA SER A 145 -7.76 -42.58 -12.15
C SER A 145 -8.42 -42.70 -10.76
N SER A 146 -9.63 -43.28 -10.75
CA SER A 146 -10.26 -43.93 -9.60
C SER A 146 -9.80 -45.40 -9.47
N PRO A 147 -10.22 -46.10 -8.40
CA PRO A 147 -11.30 -47.07 -8.60
C PRO A 147 -12.43 -47.02 -7.54
N PRO A 148 -13.63 -47.58 -7.80
CA PRO A 148 -14.83 -47.37 -6.98
C PRO A 148 -15.22 -48.57 -6.10
N GLN A 149 -16.08 -48.33 -5.09
CA GLN A 149 -17.00 -49.34 -4.56
C GLN A 149 -18.43 -48.81 -4.34
N THR A 150 -19.37 -49.74 -4.43
CA THR A 150 -20.83 -49.60 -4.51
C THR A 150 -21.53 -49.37 -3.16
N PHE A 151 -22.75 -48.81 -3.18
CA PHE A 151 -23.96 -49.54 -2.73
C PHE A 151 -25.27 -48.88 -3.23
N HIS A 152 -26.40 -49.59 -3.13
CA HIS A 152 -27.76 -49.22 -3.60
C HIS A 152 -28.45 -48.17 -2.68
N GLY A 153 -29.51 -47.44 -3.07
CA GLY A 153 -30.27 -47.40 -4.34
C GLY A 153 -31.79 -47.72 -4.17
N LYS A 154 -32.67 -46.98 -4.87
CA LYS A 154 -34.09 -47.38 -5.17
C LYS A 154 -34.78 -46.42 -6.17
N GLN A 155 -35.46 -46.99 -7.16
CA GLN A 155 -36.50 -46.36 -8.02
C GLN A 155 -37.87 -46.98 -7.60
N THR A 156 -39.07 -46.79 -8.18
CA THR A 156 -39.67 -46.23 -9.43
C THR A 156 -41.22 -46.08 -9.13
N PRO A 157 -42.23 -46.00 -10.06
CA PRO A 157 -42.37 -45.50 -11.45
C PRO A 157 -43.65 -44.64 -11.75
N ARG A 158 -43.83 -44.23 -13.04
CA ARG A 158 -45.09 -43.78 -13.74
C ARG A 158 -45.70 -42.41 -13.29
N ALA A 159 -46.48 -41.66 -14.08
CA ALA A 159 -46.82 -41.55 -15.54
C ALA A 159 -47.64 -40.23 -15.75
N GLY A 160 -47.98 -39.71 -16.95
CA GLY A 160 -47.66 -40.04 -18.36
C GLY A 160 -48.68 -39.40 -19.36
N HIS A 161 -48.32 -39.32 -20.65
CA HIS A 161 -49.10 -38.78 -21.82
C HIS A 161 -49.40 -37.24 -21.84
N GLN A 162 -49.97 -36.61 -22.90
CA GLN A 162 -49.70 -36.55 -24.37
C GLN A 162 -50.72 -35.57 -25.05
N PHE A 163 -50.52 -35.16 -26.32
CA PHE A 163 -51.45 -34.37 -27.19
C PHE A 163 -51.65 -32.86 -26.87
N LYS A 164 -52.11 -31.97 -27.77
CA LYS A 164 -51.81 -31.72 -29.23
C LYS A 164 -52.39 -30.35 -29.68
N SER A 165 -51.74 -29.73 -30.66
CA SER A 165 -52.28 -28.92 -31.80
C SER A 165 -53.25 -27.71 -31.65
N GLN A 166 -52.87 -26.62 -32.35
CA GLN A 166 -53.69 -25.74 -33.23
C GLN A 166 -54.70 -24.69 -32.70
N ALA A 167 -54.51 -23.41 -33.11
CA ALA A 167 -55.29 -22.71 -34.17
C ALA A 167 -55.64 -21.21 -33.94
N GLN A 168 -55.29 -20.39 -34.95
CA GLN A 168 -56.05 -19.25 -35.52
C GLN A 168 -56.18 -17.89 -34.80
N ARG A 169 -56.59 -16.90 -35.63
CA ARG A 169 -56.58 -15.43 -35.48
C ARG A 169 -57.79 -14.87 -36.27
N PRO A 170 -58.37 -13.72 -35.90
CA PRO A 170 -58.68 -12.70 -36.91
C PRO A 170 -58.37 -11.25 -36.47
N GLN A 171 -58.77 -10.25 -37.26
CA GLN A 171 -58.37 -8.83 -37.16
C GLN A 171 -59.58 -7.89 -36.97
N SER A 172 -59.36 -6.67 -36.45
CA SER A 172 -60.25 -5.50 -36.54
C SER A 172 -59.42 -4.20 -36.63
N ALA A 173 -60.04 -3.02 -36.74
CA ALA A 173 -59.42 -1.90 -37.48
C ALA A 173 -59.95 -0.45 -37.21
N HIS A 174 -59.11 0.57 -37.51
CA HIS A 174 -59.46 1.99 -37.87
C HIS A 174 -59.87 2.96 -36.71
N GLN A 175 -59.79 4.32 -36.76
CA GLN A 175 -59.27 5.30 -37.75
C GLN A 175 -59.01 6.74 -37.15
N ASN A 176 -58.43 7.64 -37.98
CA ASN A 176 -58.57 9.12 -38.07
C ASN A 176 -57.43 10.10 -37.66
N PHE A 177 -57.33 11.17 -38.46
CA PHE A 177 -56.41 12.34 -38.44
C PHE A 177 -57.11 13.56 -39.10
N PRO A 178 -56.71 14.82 -38.81
CA PRO A 178 -55.84 15.61 -39.72
C PRO A 178 -54.83 16.49 -38.90
N ASN A 179 -54.11 17.52 -39.37
CA ASN A 179 -54.12 18.31 -40.63
C ASN A 179 -52.71 18.91 -40.97
N HIS A 180 -52.66 20.02 -41.72
CA HIS A 180 -51.46 20.67 -42.30
C HIS A 180 -51.60 22.21 -42.33
N PRO A 181 -50.64 23.04 -42.84
CA PRO A 181 -49.48 22.77 -43.73
C PRO A 181 -48.13 23.28 -43.14
N GLN A 182 -46.92 23.35 -43.74
CA GLN A 182 -46.26 22.89 -45.01
C GLN A 182 -44.70 22.86 -44.75
N GLN A 183 -43.69 22.97 -45.64
CA GLN A 183 -43.58 23.28 -47.09
C GLN A 183 -42.48 22.49 -47.86
N LEU A 184 -41.26 23.05 -48.03
CA LEU A 184 -40.17 22.61 -48.93
C LEU A 184 -38.82 22.94 -48.26
N GLN A 185 -37.68 22.24 -48.43
CA GLN A 185 -37.24 21.11 -49.30
C GLN A 185 -36.02 20.41 -48.60
N HIS A 186 -35.32 19.35 -49.03
CA HIS A 186 -35.32 18.55 -50.27
C HIS A 186 -34.93 17.05 -49.97
N ALA A 187 -34.24 16.35 -50.88
CA ALA A 187 -33.94 14.91 -50.87
C ALA A 187 -32.74 14.60 -51.83
N PRO A 188 -32.21 13.35 -52.00
CA PRO A 188 -32.65 12.05 -51.46
C PRO A 188 -31.54 11.16 -50.81
N GLN A 189 -31.91 9.91 -50.44
CA GLN A 189 -31.10 8.93 -49.67
C GLN A 189 -30.79 7.62 -50.44
N LEU A 190 -29.95 6.76 -49.85
CA LEU A 190 -29.77 5.34 -50.24
C LEU A 190 -30.87 4.42 -49.65
N PRO A 191 -31.16 3.27 -50.30
CA PRO A 191 -31.92 2.15 -49.71
C PRO A 191 -31.04 0.95 -49.27
N LYS A 192 -31.63 0.01 -48.50
CA LYS A 192 -31.09 -1.31 -48.12
C LYS A 192 -32.22 -2.36 -48.03
N GLN A 193 -31.86 -3.66 -47.96
CA GLN A 193 -32.71 -4.86 -47.71
C GLN A 193 -33.58 -5.33 -48.90
N HIS A 194 -33.97 -6.63 -49.06
CA HIS A 194 -33.67 -7.85 -48.28
C HIS A 194 -33.45 -9.12 -49.19
N LEU A 195 -33.69 -10.35 -48.68
CA LEU A 195 -33.03 -11.61 -49.09
C LEU A 195 -34.00 -12.71 -49.65
N THR A 196 -33.52 -13.59 -50.54
CA THR A 196 -33.93 -15.00 -50.87
C THR A 196 -33.05 -15.47 -52.08
N GLN A 197 -32.87 -16.71 -52.57
CA GLN A 197 -33.10 -18.15 -52.24
C GLN A 197 -32.15 -18.97 -53.21
N ARG A 198 -31.97 -20.31 -53.30
CA ARG A 198 -32.37 -21.57 -52.61
C ARG A 198 -31.52 -22.76 -53.17
N SER A 199 -31.24 -23.81 -52.37
CA SER A 199 -30.79 -25.19 -52.76
C SER A 199 -29.42 -25.30 -53.48
N GLU A 200 -28.67 -26.43 -53.48
CA GLU A 200 -28.88 -27.83 -53.03
C GLU A 200 -27.82 -28.29 -51.97
N SER A 201 -27.67 -29.60 -51.68
CA SER A 201 -26.79 -30.20 -50.64
C SER A 201 -26.30 -31.62 -51.07
N SER A 202 -25.42 -32.40 -50.40
CA SER A 202 -25.07 -32.56 -48.96
C SER A 202 -23.54 -32.83 -48.75
N VAL A 203 -22.94 -33.72 -47.92
CA VAL A 203 -23.37 -34.87 -47.08
C VAL A 203 -22.34 -35.21 -45.94
N VAL A 204 -22.76 -36.13 -45.04
CA VAL A 204 -22.08 -37.01 -44.04
C VAL A 204 -20.59 -37.39 -44.29
N SER A 205 -19.70 -37.71 -43.32
CA SER A 205 -19.53 -37.48 -41.85
C SER A 205 -18.17 -38.09 -41.37
N ASP A 206 -17.82 -37.84 -40.10
CA ASP A 206 -17.05 -38.70 -39.16
C ASP A 206 -15.51 -38.86 -39.21
N LEU A 207 -14.95 -38.87 -37.98
CA LEU A 207 -13.63 -39.35 -37.54
C LEU A 207 -13.66 -40.91 -37.44
N PRO A 208 -12.52 -41.67 -37.42
CA PRO A 208 -11.66 -41.71 -36.21
C PRO A 208 -10.19 -42.22 -36.31
N THR A 209 -9.45 -42.02 -35.21
CA THR A 209 -8.26 -42.79 -34.72
C THR A 209 -6.94 -42.86 -35.53
N ALA A 210 -5.83 -42.82 -34.77
CA ALA A 210 -4.49 -43.30 -35.16
C ALA A 210 -4.31 -44.79 -34.75
N PRO A 211 -3.23 -45.53 -35.12
CA PRO A 211 -1.88 -45.24 -34.62
C PRO A 211 -0.64 -45.62 -35.50
N THR A 212 0.52 -45.06 -35.12
CA THR A 212 1.90 -45.63 -35.17
C THR A 212 2.61 -46.09 -36.48
N THR A 213 3.62 -45.29 -36.88
CA THR A 213 5.03 -45.69 -37.24
C THR A 213 5.33 -46.53 -38.51
N PRO A 214 6.61 -46.67 -38.98
CA PRO A 214 7.86 -45.93 -38.71
C PRO A 214 8.64 -45.44 -39.99
N ALA A 215 9.69 -44.62 -39.79
CA ALA A 215 10.95 -44.55 -40.60
C ALA A 215 10.88 -44.20 -42.12
N SER A 216 11.94 -43.78 -42.83
CA SER A 216 13.22 -43.10 -42.52
C SER A 216 13.87 -42.61 -43.85
N SER A 217 14.97 -41.85 -43.81
CA SER A 217 15.87 -41.45 -44.94
C SER A 217 15.24 -40.62 -46.08
N SER A 218 15.77 -39.48 -46.56
CA SER A 218 17.14 -39.14 -47.00
C SER A 218 17.60 -39.89 -48.27
N PRO A 219 18.38 -39.29 -49.20
CA PRO A 219 18.59 -37.86 -49.50
C PRO A 219 18.59 -37.54 -51.03
N SER A 220 18.86 -36.27 -51.38
CA SER A 220 19.49 -35.85 -52.67
C SER A 220 18.64 -35.94 -53.97
N SER A 221 18.96 -35.28 -55.09
CA SER A 221 19.62 -33.97 -55.29
C SER A 221 19.51 -33.44 -56.74
N SER A 222 19.74 -32.13 -56.88
CA SER A 222 20.47 -31.49 -58.00
C SER A 222 19.75 -31.08 -59.31
N LYS A 223 20.07 -29.83 -59.72
CA LYS A 223 20.23 -29.30 -61.10
C LYS A 223 18.98 -29.10 -61.98
N LYS A 224 19.00 -28.27 -63.04
CA LYS A 224 19.74 -27.02 -63.41
C LYS A 224 19.36 -26.66 -64.88
N LYS A 225 18.96 -25.40 -65.20
CA LYS A 225 19.17 -24.65 -66.49
C LYS A 225 18.40 -23.31 -66.47
N GLU A 226 18.99 -22.17 -66.89
CA GLU A 226 19.05 -21.56 -68.25
C GLU A 226 17.67 -21.12 -68.80
N ARG A 227 17.49 -19.97 -69.49
CA ARG A 227 18.45 -19.12 -70.26
C ARG A 227 17.90 -17.71 -70.59
N GLN A 228 18.79 -16.72 -70.82
CA GLN A 228 18.77 -15.54 -71.76
C GLN A 228 17.45 -14.71 -71.94
N MET A 229 17.41 -13.39 -72.20
CA MET A 229 18.33 -12.27 -72.57
C MET A 229 17.60 -10.94 -72.14
N THR A 230 17.92 -9.65 -72.36
CA THR A 230 18.86 -8.77 -73.14
C THR A 230 18.83 -7.36 -72.46
N SER A 231 19.54 -6.26 -72.78
CA SER A 231 20.60 -5.91 -73.76
C SER A 231 21.57 -4.82 -73.22
N ALA A 232 21.33 -3.51 -73.50
CA ALA A 232 22.20 -2.35 -73.20
C ALA A 232 21.36 -1.11 -72.78
N GLY A 233 21.91 -0.06 -72.15
CA GLY A 233 23.27 0.18 -71.64
C GLY A 233 23.52 1.66 -71.29
N GLY A 234 24.63 1.99 -70.63
CA GLY A 234 25.04 3.39 -70.36
C GLY A 234 25.75 3.64 -69.02
N SER A 235 27.07 3.87 -69.10
CA SER A 235 27.99 4.51 -68.12
C SER A 235 27.38 5.65 -67.26
N ASN A 236 27.78 5.92 -66.01
CA ASN A 236 29.04 5.61 -65.29
C ASN A 236 28.88 5.44 -63.75
N THR A 237 29.78 4.66 -63.16
CA THR A 237 30.19 4.60 -61.73
C THR A 237 31.41 5.53 -61.49
N PRO A 238 32.07 5.66 -60.30
CA PRO A 238 31.96 4.96 -58.99
C PRO A 238 31.65 5.92 -57.79
N ASN A 239 31.54 5.49 -56.52
CA ASN A 239 32.14 4.33 -55.86
C ASN A 239 31.28 3.65 -54.75
N MET A 240 31.80 2.55 -54.21
CA MET A 240 31.05 1.46 -53.57
C MET A 240 30.56 1.64 -52.11
N PRO A 241 29.64 0.76 -51.64
CA PRO A 241 28.89 0.91 -50.39
C PRO A 241 29.32 -0.07 -49.26
N LEU A 242 28.38 -0.26 -48.32
CA LEU A 242 28.39 -1.06 -47.10
C LEU A 242 28.31 -2.60 -47.32
N GLU A 243 28.40 -3.36 -46.22
CA GLU A 243 28.13 -4.81 -46.04
C GLU A 243 29.18 -5.81 -46.63
N GLY A 244 29.46 -6.96 -46.02
CA GLY A 244 29.01 -7.51 -44.72
C GLY A 244 29.42 -8.98 -44.47
N GLN A 245 28.94 -9.55 -43.35
CA GLN A 245 28.92 -10.99 -42.97
C GLN A 245 30.18 -11.69 -42.39
N SER A 246 30.20 -11.78 -41.06
CA SER A 246 30.01 -13.03 -40.25
C SER A 246 31.09 -14.13 -40.11
N ARG A 247 31.42 -14.39 -38.82
CA ARG A 247 31.52 -15.70 -38.10
C ARG A 247 32.85 -16.49 -37.96
N VAL A 248 33.05 -16.89 -36.69
CA VAL A 248 33.75 -18.09 -36.13
C VAL A 248 35.27 -18.01 -35.89
N LEU A 249 35.71 -18.78 -34.90
CA LEU A 249 36.96 -18.74 -34.12
C LEU A 249 37.95 -19.84 -34.54
N GLN A 250 39.20 -19.71 -34.06
CA GLN A 250 40.22 -20.78 -33.89
C GLN A 250 40.73 -21.47 -35.17
N SER A 251 41.95 -22.03 -35.20
CA SER A 251 43.21 -21.70 -34.50
C SER A 251 44.34 -22.43 -35.23
N VAL A 252 45.49 -21.79 -35.44
CA VAL A 252 46.61 -22.45 -36.14
C VAL A 252 47.39 -23.32 -35.17
N GLU A 253 47.36 -24.64 -35.38
CA GLU A 253 48.32 -25.57 -34.78
C GLU A 253 49.39 -25.94 -35.82
N VAL A 254 50.66 -25.95 -35.40
CA VAL A 254 51.81 -26.14 -36.29
C VAL A 254 52.47 -27.49 -36.01
N ASN A 255 52.73 -28.26 -37.06
CA ASN A 255 53.80 -29.26 -36.99
C ASN A 255 54.53 -29.39 -38.34
N ALA A 256 55.85 -29.58 -38.29
CA ALA A 256 56.73 -29.51 -39.46
C ALA A 256 57.99 -30.36 -39.28
N LYS A 257 58.42 -31.01 -40.38
CA LYS A 257 59.82 -31.41 -40.65
C LYS A 257 60.01 -31.80 -42.14
N PRO A 258 61.23 -31.75 -42.70
CA PRO A 258 61.41 -31.07 -43.99
C PRO A 258 62.30 -31.82 -45.00
N LYS A 259 62.64 -31.16 -46.12
CA LYS A 259 63.93 -31.37 -46.83
C LYS A 259 64.43 -30.09 -47.53
N GLN A 260 65.74 -30.08 -47.79
CA GLN A 260 66.57 -28.91 -48.16
C GLN A 260 66.32 -28.43 -49.62
N PRO A 261 66.79 -27.21 -49.98
CA PRO A 261 68.15 -27.09 -50.55
C PRO A 261 68.99 -25.94 -49.93
N ALA A 262 70.17 -25.65 -50.49
CA ALA A 262 71.24 -24.91 -49.80
C ALA A 262 71.79 -23.65 -50.52
N THR A 263 72.18 -22.66 -49.69
CA THR A 263 73.26 -21.66 -49.86
C THR A 263 73.40 -20.86 -51.17
N LYS A 264 73.27 -19.53 -51.07
CA LYS A 264 74.20 -18.54 -51.66
C LYS A 264 74.05 -17.16 -51.02
N ALA A 265 75.14 -16.37 -51.04
CA ALA A 265 75.29 -15.01 -50.48
C ALA A 265 75.10 -14.89 -48.95
N ARG A 266 75.85 -13.98 -48.32
CA ARG A 266 75.90 -13.82 -46.86
C ARG A 266 76.51 -12.47 -46.48
N ASP A 267 75.68 -11.49 -46.16
CA ASP A 267 76.10 -10.22 -45.57
C ASP A 267 75.21 -9.84 -44.38
N HIS A 268 75.79 -9.02 -43.50
CA HIS A 268 75.28 -8.36 -42.29
C HIS A 268 73.91 -8.78 -41.71
N ARG A 269 73.96 -9.29 -40.47
CA ARG A 269 72.79 -9.57 -39.61
C ARG A 269 72.46 -8.39 -38.69
N ASP A 270 71.18 -8.04 -38.63
CA ASP A 270 70.56 -7.46 -37.44
C ASP A 270 70.46 -8.48 -36.28
N PRO A 271 70.37 -8.04 -35.01
CA PRO A 271 70.12 -8.90 -33.87
C PRO A 271 68.70 -9.50 -33.94
N THR A 272 68.58 -10.78 -33.59
CA THR A 272 67.32 -11.54 -33.77
C THR A 272 66.42 -11.44 -32.53
N VAL A 273 65.19 -10.96 -32.71
CA VAL A 273 64.16 -10.93 -31.66
C VAL A 273 63.55 -12.34 -31.48
N PRO A 274 63.39 -12.86 -30.25
CA PRO A 274 62.69 -14.13 -30.01
C PRO A 274 61.19 -14.02 -30.30
N LEU A 275 60.56 -15.12 -30.73
CA LEU A 275 59.09 -15.22 -30.65
C LEU A 275 58.68 -15.30 -29.19
N HIS A 276 57.81 -14.39 -28.77
CA HIS A 276 57.11 -14.45 -27.50
C HIS A 276 55.74 -15.12 -27.74
N GLU A 277 55.36 -16.08 -26.92
CA GLU A 277 53.94 -16.45 -26.81
C GLU A 277 53.18 -15.24 -26.24
N PRO A 278 51.94 -14.95 -26.69
CA PRO A 278 51.17 -13.85 -26.15
C PRO A 278 50.84 -14.13 -24.68
N GLU A 279 51.40 -13.31 -23.79
CA GLU A 279 51.11 -13.35 -22.36
C GLU A 279 49.59 -13.19 -22.15
N PRO A 280 48.93 -14.06 -21.36
CA PRO A 280 47.48 -14.03 -21.24
C PRO A 280 47.01 -12.75 -20.53
N ASP A 281 45.85 -12.25 -20.91
CA ASP A 281 45.21 -11.07 -20.31
C ASP A 281 44.68 -11.43 -18.91
N TYR A 282 45.59 -11.54 -17.94
CA TYR A 282 45.30 -11.81 -16.54
C TYR A 282 44.23 -10.88 -15.95
N PRO A 283 44.20 -9.55 -16.24
CA PRO A 283 43.09 -8.69 -15.84
C PRO A 283 41.72 -9.16 -16.33
N SER A 284 41.58 -9.47 -17.63
CA SER A 284 40.30 -9.97 -18.16
C SER A 284 39.95 -11.36 -17.60
N LEU A 285 40.95 -12.24 -17.41
CA LEU A 285 40.74 -13.57 -16.83
C LEU A 285 40.21 -13.50 -15.38
N LEU A 286 40.80 -12.64 -14.55
CA LEU A 286 40.34 -12.45 -13.16
C LEU A 286 38.94 -11.84 -13.09
N CYS A 287 38.58 -10.93 -14.00
CA CYS A 287 37.21 -10.42 -14.10
C CYS A 287 36.21 -11.52 -14.48
N VAL A 288 36.54 -12.40 -15.45
CA VAL A 288 35.67 -13.52 -15.82
C VAL A 288 35.52 -14.51 -14.67
N LEU A 289 36.62 -14.86 -13.99
CA LEU A 289 36.57 -15.74 -12.80
C LEU A 289 35.71 -15.13 -11.67
N ALA A 290 35.76 -13.81 -11.48
CA ALA A 290 34.88 -13.14 -10.52
C ALA A 290 33.41 -13.30 -10.88
N ASP A 291 33.03 -13.09 -12.14
CA ASP A 291 31.64 -13.28 -12.60
C ASP A 291 31.21 -14.77 -12.54
N ASP A 292 32.10 -15.72 -12.85
CA ASP A 292 31.85 -17.17 -12.67
C ASP A 292 31.57 -17.53 -11.20
N TYR A 293 32.37 -17.03 -10.26
CA TYR A 293 32.16 -17.26 -8.82
C TYR A 293 30.88 -16.58 -8.30
N LEU A 294 30.53 -15.39 -8.79
CA LEU A 294 29.25 -14.74 -8.48
C LEU A 294 28.06 -15.54 -9.03
N GLU A 295 28.14 -16.05 -10.26
CA GLU A 295 27.07 -16.85 -10.84
C GLU A 295 26.94 -18.20 -10.13
N ALA A 296 28.04 -18.81 -9.68
CA ALA A 296 28.04 -20.00 -8.84
C ALA A 296 27.35 -19.73 -7.48
N ALA A 297 27.76 -18.68 -6.77
CA ALA A 297 27.14 -18.30 -5.48
C ALA A 297 25.64 -18.06 -5.63
N ARG A 298 25.24 -17.29 -6.64
CA ARG A 298 23.83 -16.89 -6.88
C ARG A 298 22.94 -18.00 -7.44
N LYS A 299 23.50 -19.19 -7.73
CA LYS A 299 22.77 -20.44 -8.02
C LYS A 299 22.48 -21.27 -6.78
N LEU A 300 23.12 -21.00 -5.63
CA LEU A 300 22.87 -21.73 -4.39
C LEU A 300 21.43 -21.46 -3.88
N PRO A 301 20.78 -22.46 -3.23
CA PRO A 301 19.38 -22.36 -2.80
C PRO A 301 19.19 -21.58 -1.49
N ALA A 302 20.26 -21.36 -0.72
CA ALA A 302 20.23 -20.72 0.59
C ALA A 302 21.61 -20.09 0.90
N LEU A 303 21.63 -19.21 1.91
CA LEU A 303 22.87 -18.62 2.43
C LEU A 303 23.65 -19.68 3.23
N THR A 304 24.89 -19.92 2.81
CA THR A 304 25.80 -20.92 3.40
C THR A 304 27.23 -20.36 3.51
N GLU A 305 28.12 -21.02 4.25
CA GLU A 305 29.54 -20.65 4.26
C GLU A 305 30.16 -20.72 2.85
N GLU A 306 29.73 -21.67 2.02
CA GLU A 306 30.10 -21.78 0.61
C GLU A 306 29.69 -20.54 -0.20
N TYR A 307 28.46 -20.03 -0.01
CA TYR A 307 28.00 -18.79 -0.64
C TYR A 307 28.94 -17.63 -0.32
N TYR A 308 29.22 -17.39 0.96
CA TYR A 308 30.10 -16.29 1.37
C TYR A 308 31.56 -16.49 0.92
N SER A 309 32.05 -17.73 0.87
CA SER A 309 33.37 -18.07 0.32
C SER A 309 33.47 -17.73 -1.18
N LEU A 310 32.45 -18.03 -1.97
CA LEU A 310 32.41 -17.72 -3.41
C LEU A 310 32.31 -16.20 -3.65
N ILE A 311 31.47 -15.49 -2.91
CA ILE A 311 31.41 -14.01 -2.95
C ILE A 311 32.76 -13.39 -2.57
N SER A 312 33.40 -13.85 -1.49
CA SER A 312 34.71 -13.37 -1.05
C SER A 312 35.81 -13.62 -2.09
N THR A 313 35.78 -14.78 -2.76
CA THR A 313 36.71 -15.11 -3.85
C THR A 313 36.50 -14.18 -5.06
N ALA A 314 35.25 -13.90 -5.43
CA ALA A 314 34.93 -12.96 -6.50
C ALA A 314 35.40 -11.53 -6.21
N LEU A 315 35.19 -11.06 -4.98
CA LEU A 315 35.70 -9.77 -4.51
C LEU A 315 37.23 -9.72 -4.58
N GLY A 316 37.93 -10.74 -4.06
CA GLY A 316 39.40 -10.82 -4.09
C GLY A 316 39.98 -10.84 -5.51
N CYS A 317 39.28 -11.45 -6.48
CA CYS A 317 39.66 -11.37 -7.91
C CYS A 317 39.59 -9.94 -8.44
N LEU A 318 38.50 -9.20 -8.17
CA LEU A 318 38.32 -7.82 -8.64
C LEU A 318 39.24 -6.82 -7.91
N GLU A 319 39.45 -7.00 -6.61
CA GLU A 319 40.43 -6.24 -5.83
C GLU A 319 41.85 -6.45 -6.40
N SER A 320 42.21 -7.70 -6.69
CA SER A 320 43.50 -8.04 -7.30
C SER A 320 43.69 -7.38 -8.68
N VAL A 321 42.62 -7.25 -9.47
CA VAL A 321 42.62 -6.54 -10.75
C VAL A 321 42.87 -5.04 -10.56
N LEU A 322 42.20 -4.40 -9.60
CA LEU A 322 42.32 -2.96 -9.32
C LEU A 322 43.66 -2.59 -8.65
N ALA A 323 44.22 -3.47 -7.82
CA ALA A 323 45.44 -3.20 -7.07
C ALA A 323 46.73 -3.45 -7.88
N ASN A 324 46.77 -4.51 -8.69
CA ASN A 324 48.04 -4.99 -9.27
C ASN A 324 48.25 -4.62 -10.75
N PHE A 325 47.21 -4.19 -11.48
CA PHE A 325 47.26 -4.01 -12.93
C PHE A 325 46.91 -2.58 -13.36
N LYS A 326 47.63 -2.05 -14.36
CA LYS A 326 47.38 -0.73 -14.94
C LYS A 326 46.31 -0.82 -16.03
N LEU A 327 45.06 -0.65 -15.64
CA LEU A 327 43.91 -0.67 -16.55
C LEU A 327 43.80 0.64 -17.38
N PRO A 328 43.19 0.58 -18.57
CA PRO A 328 42.67 1.78 -19.23
C PRO A 328 41.58 2.45 -18.37
N PRO A 329 41.51 3.79 -18.25
CA PRO A 329 40.61 4.48 -17.31
C PRO A 329 39.12 4.09 -17.39
N LEU A 330 38.61 3.74 -18.58
CA LEU A 330 37.22 3.27 -18.73
C LEU A 330 37.01 1.88 -18.10
N ARG A 331 37.96 0.95 -18.29
CA ARG A 331 37.93 -0.36 -17.64
C ARG A 331 38.15 -0.26 -16.15
N GLU A 332 39.09 0.58 -15.70
CA GLU A 332 39.33 0.85 -14.28
C GLU A 332 38.05 1.33 -13.58
N ALA A 333 37.35 2.29 -14.20
CA ALA A 333 36.05 2.77 -13.72
C ALA A 333 34.96 1.68 -13.74
N GLN A 334 34.85 0.89 -14.82
CA GLN A 334 33.86 -0.20 -14.91
C GLN A 334 34.09 -1.30 -13.86
N VAL A 335 35.34 -1.72 -13.64
CA VAL A 335 35.71 -2.71 -12.61
C VAL A 335 35.50 -2.13 -11.21
N SER A 336 35.84 -0.86 -10.97
CA SER A 336 35.60 -0.18 -9.69
C SER A 336 34.10 -0.10 -9.35
N LEU A 337 33.25 0.21 -10.35
CA LEU A 337 31.80 0.18 -10.17
C LEU A 337 31.30 -1.25 -9.88
N ARG A 338 31.76 -2.25 -10.64
CA ARG A 338 31.37 -3.66 -10.43
C ARG A 338 31.73 -4.13 -9.02
N TYR A 339 32.95 -3.84 -8.57
CA TYR A 339 33.42 -4.16 -7.22
C TYR A 339 32.56 -3.48 -6.13
N ALA A 340 32.32 -2.17 -6.24
CA ALA A 340 31.49 -1.44 -5.29
C ALA A 340 30.00 -1.88 -5.31
N GLN A 341 29.46 -2.30 -6.46
CA GLN A 341 28.13 -2.90 -6.56
C GLN A 341 28.04 -4.21 -5.77
N ILE A 342 29.07 -5.06 -5.85
CA ILE A 342 29.13 -6.34 -5.12
C ILE A 342 29.31 -6.09 -3.62
N LEU A 343 30.21 -5.18 -3.22
CA LEU A 343 30.36 -4.78 -1.81
C LEU A 343 29.03 -4.32 -1.21
N TYR A 344 28.30 -3.43 -1.89
CA TYR A 344 27.00 -2.93 -1.39
C TYR A 344 25.88 -3.99 -1.40
N ALA A 345 25.88 -4.92 -2.36
CA ALA A 345 24.83 -5.94 -2.51
C ALA A 345 25.03 -7.17 -1.60
N GLU A 346 26.29 -7.55 -1.35
CA GLU A 346 26.65 -8.82 -0.72
C GLU A 346 27.35 -8.67 0.66
N THR A 347 27.72 -7.44 1.08
CA THR A 347 28.49 -7.19 2.34
C THR A 347 27.98 -5.99 3.13
N GLU A 348 28.52 -5.78 4.34
CA GLU A 348 28.34 -4.57 5.16
C GLU A 348 29.59 -3.64 5.14
N ASN A 349 30.49 -3.79 4.15
CA ASN A 349 31.72 -2.98 4.03
C ASN A 349 31.46 -1.58 3.42
N HIS A 350 30.63 -0.76 4.06
CA HIS A 350 30.21 0.54 3.51
C HIS A 350 31.38 1.52 3.30
N ASP A 351 32.33 1.62 4.22
CA ASP A 351 33.47 2.55 4.11
C ASP A 351 34.44 2.19 2.96
N GLU A 352 34.54 0.90 2.63
CA GLU A 352 35.33 0.40 1.50
C GLU A 352 34.67 0.78 0.16
N ALA A 353 33.36 0.55 0.04
CA ALA A 353 32.58 0.97 -1.11
C ALA A 353 32.61 2.50 -1.29
N GLU A 354 32.48 3.28 -0.21
CA GLU A 354 32.63 4.75 -0.20
C GLU A 354 34.01 5.18 -0.72
N THR A 355 35.07 4.49 -0.28
CA THR A 355 36.46 4.76 -0.69
C THR A 355 36.70 4.46 -2.17
N ILE A 356 36.22 3.32 -2.68
CA ILE A 356 36.38 2.94 -4.10
C ILE A 356 35.55 3.86 -5.00
N LEU A 357 34.30 4.13 -4.65
CA LEU A 357 33.42 4.99 -5.43
C LEU A 357 33.96 6.41 -5.51
N THR A 358 34.48 6.98 -4.42
CA THR A 358 35.07 8.33 -4.43
C THR A 358 36.24 8.43 -5.42
N LYS A 359 37.17 7.47 -5.41
CA LYS A 359 38.29 7.40 -6.36
C LYS A 359 37.82 7.27 -7.81
N ALA A 360 36.82 6.42 -8.05
CA ALA A 360 36.30 6.16 -9.39
C ALA A 360 35.47 7.34 -9.95
N ILE A 361 34.74 8.06 -9.10
CA ILE A 361 34.02 9.30 -9.45
C ILE A 361 35.00 10.39 -9.92
N GLU A 362 36.14 10.54 -9.25
CA GLU A 362 37.21 11.44 -9.71
C GLU A 362 37.77 11.00 -11.08
N LEU A 363 38.04 9.71 -11.27
CA LEU A 363 38.54 9.17 -12.53
C LEU A 363 37.57 9.44 -13.69
N CYS A 364 36.28 9.13 -13.51
CA CYS A 364 35.22 9.45 -14.46
C CYS A 364 35.11 10.94 -14.72
N GLY A 365 35.29 11.79 -13.70
CA GLY A 365 35.35 13.25 -13.86
C GLY A 365 36.50 13.71 -14.76
N ARG A 366 37.73 13.24 -14.49
CA ARG A 366 38.94 13.58 -15.26
C ARG A 366 38.83 13.15 -16.73
N HIS A 367 38.26 11.97 -16.99
CA HIS A 367 38.12 11.40 -18.34
C HIS A 367 36.77 11.71 -19.03
N LYS A 368 35.88 12.50 -18.39
CA LYS A 368 34.56 12.90 -18.89
C LYS A 368 33.58 11.74 -19.15
N PHE A 369 33.70 10.64 -18.39
CA PHE A 369 32.70 9.56 -18.39
C PHE A 369 31.48 9.97 -17.55
N ILE A 370 30.73 10.97 -18.02
CA ILE A 370 29.65 11.66 -17.27
C ILE A 370 28.58 10.68 -16.78
N ASP A 371 28.13 9.77 -17.64
CA ASP A 371 27.09 8.79 -17.33
C ASP A 371 27.52 7.80 -16.23
N LEU A 372 28.75 7.28 -16.36
CA LEU A 372 29.36 6.37 -15.38
C LEU A 372 29.67 7.09 -14.05
N LYS A 373 30.04 8.38 -14.08
CA LYS A 373 30.16 9.23 -12.89
C LYS A 373 28.83 9.29 -12.14
N TYR A 374 27.72 9.52 -12.83
CA TYR A 374 26.40 9.60 -12.22
C TYR A 374 25.92 8.24 -11.68
N GLU A 375 26.19 7.14 -12.35
CA GLU A 375 25.91 5.80 -11.83
C GLU A 375 26.68 5.52 -10.52
N MET A 376 27.97 5.87 -10.45
CA MET A 376 28.76 5.77 -9.23
C MET A 376 28.26 6.71 -8.13
N GLN A 377 27.88 7.95 -8.46
CA GLN A 377 27.34 8.92 -7.50
C GLN A 377 25.97 8.47 -6.94
N LEU A 378 25.14 7.82 -7.76
CA LEU A 378 23.88 7.23 -7.32
C LEU A 378 24.12 6.07 -6.35
N LEU A 379 25.06 5.16 -6.67
CA LEU A 379 25.42 4.06 -5.76
C LEU A 379 26.05 4.58 -4.46
N LEU A 380 26.95 5.57 -4.54
CA LEU A 380 27.55 6.21 -3.37
C LEU A 380 26.48 6.84 -2.46
N SER A 381 25.45 7.46 -3.04
CA SER A 381 24.33 8.00 -2.24
C SER A 381 23.58 6.92 -1.45
N ARG A 382 23.54 5.68 -1.95
CA ARG A 382 22.95 4.53 -1.23
C ARG A 382 23.88 4.02 -0.13
N VAL A 383 25.16 3.81 -0.43
CA VAL A 383 26.19 3.45 0.58
C VAL A 383 26.22 4.46 1.74
N LEU A 384 26.13 5.76 1.43
CA LEU A 384 26.04 6.83 2.42
C LEU A 384 24.69 6.88 3.15
N TYR A 385 23.58 6.42 2.56
CA TYR A 385 22.27 6.46 3.22
C TYR A 385 22.15 5.41 4.34
N GLU A 386 22.79 4.25 4.17
CA GLU A 386 22.85 3.17 5.17
C GLU A 386 23.54 3.59 6.48
N SER A 387 24.51 4.51 6.41
CA SER A 387 25.39 4.88 7.52
C SER A 387 25.25 6.35 7.97
N LYS A 388 24.93 7.25 7.04
CA LYS A 388 25.00 8.71 7.17
C LYS A 388 23.78 9.38 6.46
N PRO A 389 22.51 8.96 6.71
CA PRO A 389 21.36 9.32 5.86
C PRO A 389 21.12 10.83 5.66
N LYS A 390 21.32 11.64 6.71
CA LYS A 390 21.21 13.11 6.63
C LYS A 390 22.35 13.78 5.84
N ALA A 391 23.50 13.13 5.68
CA ALA A 391 24.55 13.59 4.77
C ALA A 391 24.20 13.21 3.33
N ALA A 392 23.82 11.94 3.09
CA ALA A 392 23.41 11.43 1.78
C ALA A 392 22.33 12.31 1.10
N LEU A 393 21.28 12.69 1.84
CA LEU A 393 20.24 13.60 1.34
C LEU A 393 20.79 14.98 0.94
N ARG A 394 21.68 15.57 1.76
CA ARG A 394 22.29 16.87 1.46
C ARG A 394 23.26 16.82 0.29
N ASP A 395 23.95 15.71 0.10
CA ASP A 395 24.87 15.52 -1.02
C ASP A 395 24.12 15.22 -2.32
N ILE A 396 23.02 14.46 -2.29
CA ILE A 396 22.11 14.34 -3.44
C ILE A 396 21.54 15.70 -3.84
N GLN A 397 21.17 16.58 -2.89
CA GLN A 397 20.66 17.91 -3.24
C GLN A 397 21.69 18.77 -3.97
N LYS A 398 22.99 18.70 -3.61
CA LYS A 398 24.08 19.34 -4.39
C LYS A 398 24.20 18.73 -5.79
N LEU A 399 24.14 17.40 -5.90
CA LEU A 399 24.22 16.70 -7.19
C LEU A 399 23.05 17.06 -8.11
N ILE A 400 21.85 17.23 -7.56
CA ILE A 400 20.67 17.74 -8.27
C ILE A 400 20.95 19.13 -8.87
N GLU A 401 21.53 20.04 -8.09
CA GLU A 401 21.88 21.41 -8.53
C GLU A 401 22.94 21.39 -9.67
N ASP A 402 23.99 20.58 -9.54
CA ASP A 402 24.98 20.35 -10.61
C ASP A 402 24.33 19.80 -11.89
N ILE A 403 23.51 18.74 -11.76
CA ILE A 403 22.86 18.03 -12.87
C ILE A 403 21.85 18.94 -13.60
N GLU A 404 21.15 19.79 -12.85
CA GLU A 404 20.21 20.78 -13.36
C GLU A 404 20.92 21.89 -14.15
N ALA A 405 22.10 22.35 -13.70
CA ALA A 405 22.94 23.29 -14.45
C ALA A 405 23.42 22.72 -15.80
N TYR A 406 23.76 21.43 -15.85
CA TYR A 406 24.14 20.74 -17.10
C TYR A 406 22.96 20.23 -17.95
N ARG A 407 21.72 20.32 -17.44
CA ARG A 407 20.48 19.88 -18.12
C ARG A 407 20.45 18.39 -18.52
N HIS A 408 21.06 17.52 -17.72
CA HIS A 408 21.04 16.07 -17.95
C HIS A 408 19.70 15.46 -17.46
N THR A 409 18.60 15.74 -18.17
CA THR A 409 17.21 15.54 -17.71
C THR A 409 16.89 14.14 -17.16
N ALA A 410 17.30 13.04 -17.83
CA ALA A 410 17.02 11.70 -17.33
C ALA A 410 17.70 11.41 -15.97
N TRP A 411 18.95 11.86 -15.80
CA TRP A 411 19.64 11.78 -14.50
C TRP A 411 19.02 12.73 -13.46
N LEU A 412 18.49 13.88 -13.87
CA LEU A 412 17.76 14.79 -12.98
C LEU A 412 16.48 14.14 -12.43
N TYR A 413 15.74 13.37 -13.24
CA TYR A 413 14.64 12.54 -12.74
C TYR A 413 15.17 11.50 -11.73
N ILE A 414 16.20 10.72 -12.09
CA ILE A 414 16.75 9.64 -11.25
C ILE A 414 17.17 10.16 -9.87
N PHE A 415 17.92 11.26 -9.79
CA PHE A 415 18.35 11.81 -8.50
C PHE A 415 17.22 12.48 -7.70
N ARG A 416 16.26 13.17 -8.35
CA ARG A 416 15.07 13.68 -7.64
C ARG A 416 14.20 12.55 -7.08
N PHE A 417 14.01 11.46 -7.83
CA PHE A 417 13.31 10.27 -7.33
C PHE A 417 14.09 9.60 -6.20
N GLN A 418 15.42 9.43 -6.32
CA GLN A 418 16.25 8.87 -5.24
C GLN A 418 16.16 9.70 -3.96
N HIS A 419 16.16 11.03 -4.05
CA HIS A 419 15.92 11.93 -2.92
C HIS A 419 14.51 11.75 -2.33
N ALA A 420 13.47 11.70 -3.16
CA ALA A 420 12.10 11.49 -2.69
C ALA A 420 11.95 10.14 -1.96
N MET A 421 12.51 9.06 -2.51
CA MET A 421 12.48 7.72 -1.90
C MET A 421 13.28 7.63 -0.59
N PHE A 422 14.41 8.33 -0.46
CA PHE A 422 15.12 8.44 0.81
C PHE A 422 14.37 9.29 1.84
N SER A 423 13.74 10.39 1.41
CA SER A 423 12.87 11.19 2.26
C SER A 423 11.60 10.44 2.70
N LEU A 424 11.11 9.47 1.91
CA LEU A 424 10.02 8.53 2.24
C LEU A 424 10.45 7.40 3.19
N ALA A 425 11.71 6.96 3.10
CA ALA A 425 12.30 5.97 4.00
C ALA A 425 12.71 6.57 5.36
N SER A 426 12.83 7.90 5.44
CA SER A 426 13.12 8.61 6.68
C SER A 426 11.86 8.78 7.54
N SER A 427 11.94 8.42 8.82
CA SER A 427 10.85 8.63 9.79
C SER A 427 10.70 10.09 10.26
N ALA A 428 11.50 11.03 9.75
CA ALA A 428 11.52 12.41 10.25
C ALA A 428 10.39 13.26 9.60
N PRO A 429 9.51 13.93 10.37
CA PRO A 429 8.35 14.65 9.82
C PRO A 429 8.65 15.72 8.76
N GLY A 430 9.82 16.37 8.82
CA GLY A 430 10.24 17.37 7.83
C GLY A 430 10.59 16.79 6.46
N ASP A 431 10.99 15.51 6.39
CA ASP A 431 11.47 14.90 5.15
C ASP A 431 10.29 14.58 4.19
N ILE A 432 9.09 14.32 4.72
CA ILE A 432 7.85 14.16 3.94
C ILE A 432 7.59 15.38 3.04
N HIS A 433 7.70 16.60 3.58
CA HIS A 433 7.54 17.81 2.77
C HIS A 433 8.66 17.95 1.72
N GLY A 434 9.90 17.56 2.08
CA GLY A 434 11.01 17.47 1.14
C GLY A 434 10.74 16.52 -0.03
N ALA A 435 10.13 15.36 0.22
CA ALA A 435 9.74 14.40 -0.82
C ALA A 435 8.69 15.00 -1.79
N VAL A 436 7.62 15.61 -1.27
CA VAL A 436 6.59 16.29 -2.10
C VAL A 436 7.25 17.35 -2.99
N VAL A 437 8.11 18.21 -2.43
CA VAL A 437 8.80 19.27 -3.19
C VAL A 437 9.75 18.73 -4.28
N GLN A 438 10.29 17.52 -4.15
CA GLN A 438 11.04 16.89 -5.24
C GLN A 438 10.11 16.27 -6.30
N LEU A 439 8.97 15.70 -5.90
CA LEU A 439 7.96 15.17 -6.82
C LEU A 439 7.30 16.27 -7.65
N GLU A 440 6.93 17.41 -7.06
CA GLU A 440 6.42 18.59 -7.78
C GLU A 440 7.42 19.12 -8.84
N LYS A 441 8.73 19.10 -8.51
CA LYS A 441 9.79 19.47 -9.46
C LYS A 441 9.93 18.47 -10.60
N ILE A 442 9.76 17.17 -10.32
CA ILE A 442 9.67 16.14 -11.36
C ILE A 442 8.43 16.38 -12.23
N GLU A 443 7.25 16.67 -11.66
CA GLU A 443 6.05 16.98 -12.44
C GLU A 443 6.28 18.15 -13.41
N HIS A 444 6.86 19.24 -12.90
CA HIS A 444 7.11 20.44 -13.70
C HIS A 444 8.08 20.14 -14.86
N LEU A 445 9.18 19.43 -14.58
CA LEU A 445 10.17 19.03 -15.58
C LEU A 445 9.59 18.05 -16.61
N ALA A 446 8.76 17.10 -16.19
CA ALA A 446 8.09 16.14 -17.06
C ALA A 446 7.05 16.80 -17.97
N ARG A 447 6.30 17.79 -17.47
CA ARG A 447 5.41 18.64 -18.28
C ARG A 447 6.18 19.40 -19.37
N GLN A 448 7.35 19.97 -19.04
CA GLN A 448 8.20 20.66 -20.03
C GLN A 448 8.74 19.72 -21.12
N ASN A 449 9.20 18.52 -20.76
CA ASN A 449 9.82 17.57 -21.70
C ASN A 449 8.79 16.71 -22.47
N SER A 450 7.53 16.70 -22.03
CA SER A 450 6.44 15.83 -22.50
C SER A 450 6.57 14.36 -22.07
N ASP A 451 7.17 14.10 -20.89
CA ASP A 451 7.38 12.76 -20.33
C ASP A 451 6.15 12.28 -19.53
N SER A 452 5.04 11.97 -20.21
CA SER A 452 3.74 11.65 -19.58
C SER A 452 3.80 10.54 -18.52
N ALA A 453 4.62 9.50 -18.71
CA ALA A 453 4.72 8.40 -17.76
C ALA A 453 5.51 8.76 -16.50
N ILE A 454 6.55 9.61 -16.61
CA ILE A 454 7.27 10.16 -15.46
C ILE A 454 6.35 11.09 -14.66
N LEU A 455 5.56 11.91 -15.35
CA LEU A 455 4.56 12.78 -14.73
C LEU A 455 3.49 11.99 -13.97
N ALA A 456 2.92 10.95 -14.59
CA ALA A 456 1.94 10.08 -13.95
C ALA A 456 2.54 9.32 -12.76
N PHE A 457 3.74 8.76 -12.89
CA PHE A 457 4.41 8.04 -11.80
C PHE A 457 4.74 8.95 -10.60
N ALA A 458 5.22 10.18 -10.85
CA ALA A 458 5.46 11.15 -9.80
C ALA A 458 4.17 11.55 -9.06
N ALA A 459 3.08 11.80 -9.79
CA ALA A 459 1.77 12.12 -9.22
C ALA A 459 1.16 10.94 -8.42
N THR A 460 1.38 9.70 -8.85
CA THR A 460 0.94 8.50 -8.12
C THR A 460 1.75 8.29 -6.83
N LEU A 461 3.06 8.58 -6.82
CA LEU A 461 3.88 8.59 -5.60
C LEU A 461 3.52 9.74 -4.65
N GLU A 462 3.16 10.91 -5.19
CA GLU A 462 2.64 12.05 -4.44
C GLU A 462 1.31 11.67 -3.74
N ALA A 463 0.40 10.98 -4.45
CA ALA A 463 -0.84 10.47 -3.89
C ALA A 463 -0.62 9.45 -2.76
N LEU A 464 0.33 8.51 -2.94
CA LEU A 464 0.68 7.54 -1.90
C LEU A 464 1.25 8.22 -0.64
N LEU A 465 2.07 9.26 -0.80
CA LEU A 465 2.67 10.02 0.30
C LEU A 465 1.63 10.88 1.04
N HIS A 466 0.69 11.50 0.33
CA HIS A 466 -0.44 12.16 0.99
C HIS A 466 -1.29 11.15 1.77
N LEU A 467 -1.51 9.94 1.25
CA LEU A 467 -2.33 8.92 1.90
C LEU A 467 -1.70 8.37 3.19
N SER A 468 -0.37 8.37 3.31
CA SER A 468 0.34 8.01 4.54
C SER A 468 0.47 9.16 5.55
N SER A 469 0.06 10.38 5.20
CA SER A 469 0.12 11.56 6.07
C SER A 469 -0.97 11.56 7.15
N PRO A 470 -0.68 12.02 8.39
CA PRO A 470 -1.68 12.25 9.45
C PRO A 470 -2.51 13.55 9.25
N SER A 471 -2.46 14.17 8.07
CA SER A 471 -3.29 15.35 7.77
C SER A 471 -4.78 14.98 7.67
N GLN A 472 -5.67 15.87 8.12
CA GLN A 472 -7.11 15.72 7.89
C GLN A 472 -7.46 15.80 6.40
N ASP A 473 -6.75 16.63 5.63
CA ASP A 473 -6.90 16.75 4.17
C ASP A 473 -6.14 15.66 3.40
N ALA A 474 -5.59 14.65 4.07
CA ALA A 474 -4.75 13.61 3.45
C ALA A 474 -5.45 12.90 2.29
N VAL A 475 -6.73 12.52 2.45
CA VAL A 475 -7.44 11.81 1.38
C VAL A 475 -7.78 12.75 0.21
N THR A 476 -8.25 13.96 0.47
CA THR A 476 -8.53 14.97 -0.57
C THR A 476 -7.28 15.33 -1.38
N THR A 477 -6.13 15.49 -0.71
CA THR A 477 -4.84 15.73 -1.38
C THR A 477 -4.35 14.52 -2.16
N SER A 478 -4.53 13.30 -1.63
CA SER A 478 -4.24 12.04 -2.34
C SER A 478 -5.07 11.89 -3.62
N GLN A 479 -6.38 12.09 -3.53
CA GLN A 479 -7.30 12.04 -4.68
C GLN A 479 -6.97 13.13 -5.70
N THR A 480 -6.54 14.31 -5.25
CA THR A 480 -6.12 15.42 -6.12
C THR A 480 -4.85 15.06 -6.90
N ALA A 481 -3.83 14.52 -6.24
CA ALA A 481 -2.60 14.04 -6.87
C ALA A 481 -2.90 12.89 -7.86
N LEU A 482 -3.73 11.93 -7.45
CA LEU A 482 -4.15 10.80 -8.29
C LEU A 482 -4.96 11.24 -9.52
N ALA A 483 -5.75 12.32 -9.42
CA ALA A 483 -6.43 12.92 -10.56
C ALA A 483 -5.46 13.51 -11.59
N LYS A 484 -4.29 14.04 -11.16
CA LYS A 484 -3.21 14.46 -12.10
C LYS A 484 -2.70 13.26 -12.90
N ALA A 485 -2.52 12.10 -12.27
CA ALA A 485 -2.07 10.87 -12.92
C ALA A 485 -3.14 10.30 -13.89
N ARG A 486 -4.40 10.18 -13.43
CA ARG A 486 -5.52 9.69 -14.24
C ARG A 486 -5.85 10.60 -15.44
N ALA A 487 -5.58 11.91 -15.37
CA ALA A 487 -5.66 12.79 -16.54
C ALA A 487 -4.73 12.38 -17.71
N LEU A 488 -3.72 11.54 -17.45
CA LEU A 488 -2.74 11.04 -18.42
C LEU A 488 -3.01 9.59 -18.85
N GLN A 489 -4.05 8.93 -18.33
CA GLN A 489 -4.33 7.51 -18.57
C GLN A 489 -4.55 7.14 -20.05
N LEU A 490 -4.92 8.12 -20.89
CA LEU A 490 -5.06 7.96 -22.35
C LEU A 490 -3.73 8.10 -23.11
N SER A 491 -2.63 8.44 -22.44
CA SER A 491 -1.30 8.49 -23.04
C SER A 491 -0.77 7.07 -23.24
N PRO A 492 -0.26 6.70 -24.43
CA PRO A 492 0.16 5.33 -24.71
C PRO A 492 1.34 4.85 -23.85
N ASP A 493 2.13 5.77 -23.29
CA ASP A 493 3.22 5.46 -22.35
C ASP A 493 2.75 5.22 -20.91
N VAL A 494 1.52 5.66 -20.57
CA VAL A 494 0.86 5.39 -19.28
C VAL A 494 -0.01 4.13 -19.41
N ALA A 495 -0.90 4.09 -20.41
CA ALA A 495 -1.77 2.95 -20.69
C ALA A 495 -0.99 1.65 -20.95
N GLY A 496 0.23 1.74 -21.49
CA GLY A 496 1.11 0.60 -21.72
C GLY A 496 1.78 0.02 -20.46
N ASN A 497 1.62 0.64 -19.27
CA ASN A 497 2.26 0.21 -18.02
C ASN A 497 1.19 -0.35 -17.03
N PRO A 498 0.96 -1.67 -17.00
CA PRO A 498 -0.09 -2.27 -16.18
C PRO A 498 0.21 -2.18 -14.67
N GLN A 499 1.49 -2.19 -14.26
CA GLN A 499 1.89 -2.01 -12.86
C GLN A 499 1.43 -0.66 -12.31
N LEU A 500 1.61 0.42 -13.08
CA LEU A 500 1.17 1.78 -12.71
C LEU A 500 -0.35 1.88 -12.58
N THR A 501 -1.10 1.22 -13.48
CA THR A 501 -2.57 1.15 -13.38
C THR A 501 -3.01 0.49 -12.07
N VAL A 502 -2.45 -0.67 -11.71
CA VAL A 502 -2.80 -1.36 -10.45
C VAL A 502 -2.47 -0.51 -9.22
N LEU A 503 -1.31 0.18 -9.22
CA LEU A 503 -0.95 1.09 -8.12
C LEU A 503 -1.96 2.24 -7.97
N MET A 504 -2.45 2.82 -9.07
CA MET A 504 -3.47 3.88 -9.02
C MET A 504 -4.78 3.37 -8.40
N GLU A 505 -5.22 2.15 -8.74
CA GLU A 505 -6.47 1.59 -8.21
C GLU A 505 -6.36 1.08 -6.76
N PHE A 506 -5.17 0.60 -6.33
CA PHE A 506 -4.89 0.36 -4.91
C PHE A 506 -5.01 1.65 -4.08
N ILE A 507 -4.41 2.75 -4.54
CA ILE A 507 -4.47 4.04 -3.84
C ILE A 507 -5.90 4.61 -3.82
N ASP A 508 -6.65 4.50 -4.91
CA ASP A 508 -8.02 5.02 -4.97
C ASP A 508 -8.99 4.27 -4.04
N LEU A 509 -8.82 2.94 -3.94
CA LEU A 509 -9.58 2.12 -3.00
C LEU A 509 -9.22 2.46 -1.55
N ALA A 510 -7.93 2.54 -1.24
CA ALA A 510 -7.44 2.87 0.10
C ALA A 510 -7.88 4.27 0.57
N CYS A 511 -8.00 5.24 -0.35
CA CYS A 511 -8.63 6.53 -0.07
C CYS A 511 -10.07 6.37 0.46
N SER A 512 -10.93 5.61 -0.22
CA SER A 512 -12.33 5.43 0.19
C SER A 512 -12.50 4.54 1.42
N VAL A 513 -11.57 3.61 1.67
CA VAL A 513 -11.50 2.87 2.95
C VAL A 513 -11.17 3.83 4.11
N ARG A 514 -10.19 4.73 3.94
CA ARG A 514 -9.83 5.73 4.98
C ARG A 514 -10.95 6.74 5.26
N GLU A 515 -11.79 7.08 4.28
CA GLU A 515 -12.99 7.92 4.45
C GLU A 515 -14.20 7.17 5.05
N ALA A 516 -14.11 5.83 5.15
CA ALA A 516 -15.22 4.93 5.45
C ALA A 516 -16.42 5.08 4.50
N ASP A 517 -16.18 5.42 3.22
CA ASP A 517 -17.23 5.40 2.19
C ASP A 517 -17.41 3.97 1.66
N ILE A 518 -18.40 3.28 2.20
CA ILE A 518 -18.78 1.92 1.79
C ILE A 518 -19.16 1.84 0.31
N ALA A 519 -19.91 2.82 -0.20
CA ALA A 519 -20.46 2.76 -1.55
C ALA A 519 -19.34 2.88 -2.59
N GLN A 520 -18.40 3.82 -2.38
CA GLN A 520 -17.21 3.93 -3.19
C GLN A 520 -16.28 2.74 -2.99
N SER A 521 -16.10 2.24 -1.76
CA SER A 521 -15.25 1.08 -1.48
C SER A 521 -15.72 -0.18 -2.22
N GLU A 522 -17.03 -0.47 -2.24
CA GLU A 522 -17.59 -1.62 -2.99
C GLU A 522 -17.35 -1.49 -4.50
N ILE A 523 -17.54 -0.28 -5.06
CA ILE A 523 -17.35 0.01 -6.49
C ILE A 523 -15.86 -0.08 -6.86
N LYS A 524 -14.99 0.64 -6.16
CA LYS A 524 -13.55 0.69 -6.39
C LYS A 524 -12.88 -0.65 -6.17
N ARG A 525 -13.32 -1.44 -5.17
CA ARG A 525 -12.86 -2.84 -4.98
C ARG A 525 -13.15 -3.69 -6.22
N LYS A 526 -14.28 -3.49 -6.91
CA LYS A 526 -14.54 -4.18 -8.18
C LYS A 526 -13.63 -3.68 -9.31
N ILE A 527 -13.47 -2.37 -9.46
CA ILE A 527 -12.59 -1.77 -10.48
C ILE A 527 -11.15 -2.27 -10.32
N MET A 528 -10.63 -2.27 -9.09
CA MET A 528 -9.31 -2.80 -8.74
C MET A 528 -9.19 -4.30 -9.06
N GLN A 529 -10.20 -5.12 -8.73
CA GLN A 529 -10.21 -6.55 -9.05
C GLN A 529 -10.23 -6.82 -10.57
N ASP A 530 -11.07 -6.11 -11.32
CA ASP A 530 -11.15 -6.22 -12.78
C ASP A 530 -9.81 -5.79 -13.43
N ALA A 531 -9.24 -4.67 -12.99
CA ALA A 531 -7.97 -4.13 -13.48
C ALA A 531 -6.75 -5.00 -13.13
N LEU A 532 -6.74 -5.64 -11.96
CA LEU A 532 -5.67 -6.56 -11.54
C LEU A 532 -5.61 -7.80 -12.44
N VAL A 533 -6.77 -8.38 -12.78
CA VAL A 533 -6.86 -9.55 -13.67
C VAL A 533 -6.39 -9.21 -15.09
N GLU A 534 -6.73 -8.02 -15.60
CA GLU A 534 -6.22 -7.53 -16.88
C GLU A 534 -4.70 -7.26 -16.82
N ALA A 535 -4.22 -6.61 -15.76
CA ALA A 535 -2.83 -6.20 -15.59
C ALA A 535 -1.85 -7.38 -15.47
N VAL A 536 -2.16 -8.41 -14.67
CA VAL A 536 -1.33 -9.61 -14.54
C VAL A 536 -1.29 -10.41 -15.86
N SER A 537 -2.35 -10.30 -16.67
CA SER A 537 -2.43 -10.91 -18.02
C SER A 537 -1.72 -10.08 -19.11
N HIS A 538 -1.25 -8.87 -18.82
CA HIS A 538 -0.84 -7.90 -19.84
C HIS A 538 0.60 -8.14 -20.35
N PRO A 539 0.86 -8.16 -21.68
CA PRO A 539 2.17 -8.51 -22.25
C PRO A 539 3.37 -7.63 -21.86
N ASN A 540 3.14 -6.45 -21.28
CA ASN A 540 4.21 -5.58 -20.77
C ASN A 540 4.55 -5.83 -19.29
N TRP A 541 3.77 -6.62 -18.55
CA TRP A 541 4.17 -7.08 -17.21
C TRP A 541 5.38 -8.01 -17.34
N ARG A 542 6.30 -7.95 -16.37
CA ARG A 542 7.53 -8.75 -16.37
C ARG A 542 7.75 -9.38 -14.98
N GLY A 543 8.18 -10.64 -14.97
CA GLY A 543 8.57 -11.36 -13.76
C GLY A 543 10.01 -11.08 -13.33
N ASP A 544 10.53 -9.87 -13.57
CA ASP A 544 11.90 -9.45 -13.23
C ASP A 544 11.96 -8.51 -12.00
N GLY A 545 10.83 -8.28 -11.32
CA GLY A 545 10.76 -7.45 -10.11
C GLY A 545 10.96 -5.95 -10.38
N LEU A 546 10.71 -5.50 -11.62
CA LEU A 546 10.94 -4.12 -12.04
C LEU A 546 9.72 -3.52 -12.74
N ILE A 547 9.39 -2.28 -12.38
CA ILE A 547 8.50 -1.40 -13.14
C ILE A 547 9.37 -0.49 -14.04
N TYR A 548 9.06 -0.48 -15.32
CA TYR A 548 9.81 0.29 -16.34
C TYR A 548 9.01 1.52 -16.73
N ILE A 549 9.44 2.71 -16.31
CA ILE A 549 8.77 3.98 -16.64
C ILE A 549 9.37 4.56 -17.93
N PRO A 550 8.61 4.71 -19.03
CA PRO A 550 9.12 5.29 -20.27
C PRO A 550 9.57 6.75 -20.13
N VAL A 551 10.64 7.09 -20.86
CA VAL A 551 11.25 8.43 -20.93
C VAL A 551 11.43 8.81 -22.41
N SER A 552 11.14 10.06 -22.75
CA SER A 552 11.30 10.56 -24.11
C SER A 552 12.77 10.62 -24.55
N ARG A 553 12.99 10.48 -25.85
CA ARG A 553 14.32 10.66 -26.47
C ARG A 553 14.91 12.06 -26.24
N LYS A 554 14.10 13.06 -25.86
CA LYS A 554 14.58 14.41 -25.52
C LYS A 554 15.34 14.42 -24.20
N ALA A 555 14.81 13.76 -23.16
CA ALA A 555 15.42 13.74 -21.83
C ALA A 555 16.74 12.95 -21.74
N VAL A 556 17.03 12.14 -22.77
CA VAL A 556 18.29 11.38 -22.95
C VAL A 556 19.23 12.05 -23.98
N ALA A 557 18.80 13.11 -24.66
CA ALA A 557 19.57 13.74 -25.72
C ALA A 557 20.88 14.37 -25.21
N GLY A 558 21.96 14.21 -25.99
CA GLY A 558 23.29 14.75 -25.66
C GLY A 558 24.14 13.88 -24.72
N MET A 559 23.58 12.81 -24.14
CA MET A 559 24.31 11.90 -23.26
C MET A 559 24.79 10.66 -24.02
N GLN A 560 26.02 10.23 -23.74
CA GLN A 560 26.53 8.93 -24.15
C GLN A 560 26.31 7.94 -23.01
N LEU A 561 25.31 7.06 -23.16
CA LEU A 561 25.07 5.98 -22.20
C LEU A 561 26.25 4.99 -22.22
N HIS A 562 26.96 4.91 -21.10
CA HIS A 562 28.07 3.99 -20.85
C HIS A 562 27.73 3.01 -19.71
N GLY A 563 26.79 3.38 -18.84
CA GLY A 563 26.20 2.52 -17.81
C GLY A 563 25.04 1.70 -18.36
N ASN A 564 24.91 0.45 -17.89
CA ASN A 564 23.87 -0.48 -18.34
C ASN A 564 22.67 -0.56 -17.37
N GLY A 565 22.70 0.16 -16.24
CA GLY A 565 21.77 -0.02 -15.13
C GLY A 565 20.48 0.81 -15.16
N TYR A 566 20.61 2.15 -15.34
CA TYR A 566 19.56 3.09 -14.87
C TYR A 566 18.78 3.82 -15.98
N VAL A 567 19.26 3.81 -17.22
CA VAL A 567 18.51 4.28 -18.40
C VAL A 567 18.64 3.22 -19.49
N ILE A 568 17.57 2.47 -19.75
CA ILE A 568 17.59 1.28 -20.62
C ILE A 568 16.86 1.58 -21.92
N GLU A 569 17.57 1.53 -23.06
CA GLU A 569 16.91 1.50 -24.37
C GLU A 569 16.31 0.11 -24.66
N LYS A 570 15.02 0.08 -24.97
CA LYS A 570 14.30 -1.12 -25.40
C LYS A 570 13.29 -0.74 -26.47
N ASN A 571 13.29 -1.46 -27.59
CA ASN A 571 12.40 -1.21 -28.73
C ASN A 571 12.42 0.25 -29.24
N GLY A 572 13.55 0.95 -29.11
CA GLY A 572 13.69 2.36 -29.51
C GLY A 572 13.12 3.39 -28.53
N LYS A 573 12.63 2.98 -27.35
CA LYS A 573 12.25 3.85 -26.24
C LYS A 573 13.23 3.69 -25.07
N TYR A 574 13.47 4.77 -24.33
CA TYR A 574 14.24 4.74 -23.10
C TYR A 574 13.32 4.52 -21.89
N HIS A 575 13.81 3.85 -20.86
CA HIS A 575 13.05 3.57 -19.64
C HIS A 575 13.95 3.74 -18.41
N ILE A 576 13.40 4.25 -17.32
CA ILE A 576 14.01 4.17 -15.98
C ILE A 576 13.38 2.98 -15.24
N PRO A 577 14.17 1.99 -14.79
CA PRO A 577 13.67 0.89 -13.98
C PRO A 577 13.61 1.28 -12.49
N PHE A 578 12.51 0.90 -11.83
CA PHE A 578 12.38 0.95 -10.36
C PHE A 578 12.05 -0.46 -9.85
N SER A 579 12.46 -0.79 -8.63
CA SER A 579 12.02 -2.04 -7.98
C SER A 579 10.51 -2.06 -7.80
N TRP A 580 9.91 -3.21 -8.07
CA TRP A 580 8.48 -3.44 -8.02
C TRP A 580 8.16 -4.87 -7.55
N LEU A 581 6.90 -5.10 -7.20
CA LEU A 581 6.37 -6.39 -6.77
C LEU A 581 6.31 -7.39 -7.94
N GLY A 582 6.41 -8.68 -7.61
CA GLY A 582 6.07 -9.77 -8.52
C GLY A 582 4.58 -9.78 -8.90
N THR A 583 4.21 -10.60 -9.89
CA THR A 583 2.81 -10.88 -10.24
C THR A 583 2.04 -11.36 -9.02
N ASP A 584 2.57 -12.37 -8.35
CA ASP A 584 1.89 -13.13 -7.31
C ASP A 584 1.85 -12.34 -5.98
N GLU A 585 2.88 -11.50 -5.73
CA GLU A 585 2.88 -10.52 -4.64
C GLU A 585 1.81 -9.43 -4.87
N THR A 586 1.66 -8.96 -6.11
CA THR A 586 0.60 -8.00 -6.48
C THR A 586 -0.78 -8.64 -6.35
N GLU A 587 -0.95 -9.90 -6.74
CA GLU A 587 -2.19 -10.65 -6.56
C GLU A 587 -2.53 -10.82 -5.07
N ALA A 588 -1.54 -11.15 -4.24
CA ALA A 588 -1.71 -11.20 -2.79
C ALA A 588 -2.15 -9.84 -2.21
N LEU A 589 -1.52 -8.72 -2.59
CA LEU A 589 -2.01 -7.39 -2.16
C LEU A 589 -3.43 -7.10 -2.65
N GLY A 590 -3.80 -7.52 -3.86
CA GLY A 590 -5.17 -7.45 -4.37
C GLY A 590 -6.18 -8.21 -3.48
N PHE A 591 -5.80 -9.38 -2.97
CA PHE A 591 -6.59 -10.11 -1.97
C PHE A 591 -6.66 -9.37 -0.62
N LEU A 592 -5.55 -8.79 -0.14
CA LEU A 592 -5.52 -8.03 1.13
C LEU A 592 -6.45 -6.80 1.08
N PHE A 593 -6.31 -5.96 0.04
CA PHE A 593 -7.21 -4.82 -0.20
C PHE A 593 -8.67 -5.24 -0.38
N SER A 594 -8.92 -6.42 -0.98
CA SER A 594 -10.27 -6.98 -1.11
C SER A 594 -10.88 -7.40 0.23
N ALA A 595 -10.06 -7.92 1.15
CA ALA A 595 -10.48 -8.26 2.51
C ALA A 595 -10.78 -7.01 3.33
N GLU A 596 -9.84 -6.06 3.40
CA GLU A 596 -9.96 -4.82 4.16
C GLU A 596 -11.22 -4.02 3.77
N SER A 597 -11.40 -3.77 2.46
CA SER A 597 -12.58 -3.06 1.93
C SER A 597 -13.90 -3.85 1.99
N SER A 598 -13.91 -5.06 2.59
CA SER A 598 -15.14 -5.80 2.93
C SER A 598 -15.27 -6.19 4.41
N ALA A 599 -14.28 -5.87 5.27
CA ALA A 599 -14.25 -6.23 6.68
C ALA A 599 -15.52 -5.80 7.44
N TYR A 600 -15.99 -4.56 7.23
CA TYR A 600 -17.18 -3.95 7.85
C TYR A 600 -18.49 -4.75 7.72
N LYS A 601 -18.55 -5.75 6.82
CA LYS A 601 -19.71 -6.63 6.60
C LYS A 601 -19.38 -8.12 6.68
N ASN A 602 -18.20 -8.50 7.17
CA ASN A 602 -17.72 -9.88 7.18
C ASN A 602 -18.64 -10.86 7.97
N GLY A 603 -19.26 -10.40 9.06
CA GLY A 603 -20.29 -11.16 9.78
C GLY A 603 -21.62 -11.34 9.02
N ALA A 604 -21.88 -10.48 8.03
CA ALA A 604 -23.14 -10.40 7.29
C ALA A 604 -23.10 -11.09 5.91
N ASP A 605 -21.95 -11.08 5.23
CA ASP A 605 -21.78 -11.62 3.87
C ASP A 605 -21.20 -13.04 3.82
N GLY A 606 -21.17 -13.72 4.97
CA GLY A 606 -20.76 -15.11 5.10
C GLY A 606 -19.26 -15.30 5.17
N ALA A 607 -18.56 -14.44 5.92
CA ALA A 607 -17.11 -14.46 6.09
C ALA A 607 -16.34 -14.22 4.77
N LYS A 608 -16.76 -13.25 3.95
CA LYS A 608 -16.14 -13.02 2.64
C LYS A 608 -14.72 -12.43 2.75
N ALA A 609 -14.48 -11.55 3.73
CA ALA A 609 -13.16 -10.98 3.94
C ALA A 609 -12.16 -12.05 4.40
N GLU A 610 -12.55 -12.95 5.31
CA GLU A 610 -11.75 -14.13 5.69
C GLU A 610 -11.34 -14.98 4.47
N ARG A 611 -12.26 -15.25 3.52
CA ARG A 611 -11.93 -16.02 2.30
C ARG A 611 -10.93 -15.31 1.39
N PHE A 612 -10.95 -13.98 1.33
CA PHE A 612 -9.92 -13.22 0.62
C PHE A 612 -8.57 -13.32 1.35
N LEU A 613 -8.54 -13.27 2.68
CA LEU A 613 -7.32 -13.49 3.47
C LEU A 613 -6.75 -14.90 3.28
N ASP A 614 -7.58 -15.94 3.33
CA ASP A 614 -7.17 -17.33 3.08
C ASP A 614 -6.56 -17.48 1.68
N SER A 615 -7.19 -16.86 0.67
CA SER A 615 -6.72 -16.90 -0.73
C SER A 615 -5.36 -16.21 -0.87
N GLY A 616 -5.22 -14.99 -0.34
CA GLY A 616 -3.97 -14.24 -0.40
C GLY A 616 -2.83 -14.86 0.41
N LEU A 617 -3.12 -15.41 1.60
CA LEU A 617 -2.16 -16.19 2.38
C LEU A 617 -1.73 -17.47 1.66
N SER A 618 -2.62 -18.11 0.90
CA SER A 618 -2.27 -19.28 0.09
C SER A 618 -1.29 -18.91 -1.03
N VAL A 619 -1.51 -17.78 -1.73
CA VAL A 619 -0.58 -17.26 -2.77
C VAL A 619 0.76 -16.88 -2.15
N LEU A 620 0.75 -16.09 -1.07
CA LEU A 620 1.95 -15.58 -0.41
C LEU A 620 2.86 -16.69 0.17
N ARG A 621 2.27 -17.80 0.62
CA ARG A 621 3.00 -19.00 1.08
C ARG A 621 3.45 -19.91 -0.07
N ALA A 622 2.72 -19.91 -1.21
CA ALA A 622 3.11 -20.67 -2.41
C ALA A 622 4.36 -20.11 -3.11
N LEU A 623 4.69 -18.83 -2.90
CA LEU A 623 5.96 -18.21 -3.33
C LEU A 623 7.20 -18.94 -2.78
N GLY A 624 7.10 -19.60 -1.62
CA GLY A 624 8.21 -20.28 -0.97
C GLY A 624 9.31 -19.31 -0.51
N MET A 625 10.57 -19.74 -0.64
CA MET A 625 11.75 -18.94 -0.29
C MET A 625 12.26 -18.12 -1.49
N PRO A 626 12.54 -16.80 -1.32
CA PRO A 626 13.16 -15.95 -2.32
C PRO A 626 14.50 -16.47 -2.87
N SER A 627 14.88 -16.00 -4.06
CA SER A 627 16.04 -16.54 -4.81
C SER A 627 17.27 -15.63 -4.71
N LEU A 628 18.44 -16.23 -4.44
CA LEU A 628 19.73 -15.52 -4.35
C LEU A 628 20.26 -14.97 -5.69
N LYS A 629 19.55 -15.17 -6.81
CA LYS A 629 19.94 -14.72 -8.17
C LYS A 629 20.35 -13.24 -8.26
N ALA A 630 19.76 -12.38 -7.43
CA ALA A 630 20.00 -10.94 -7.43
C ALA A 630 20.97 -10.46 -6.32
N GLY A 631 21.47 -11.36 -5.47
CA GLY A 631 22.34 -11.05 -4.33
C GLY A 631 21.63 -11.07 -2.97
N TYR A 632 22.42 -11.08 -1.91
CA TYR A 632 22.03 -11.20 -0.49
C TYR A 632 21.10 -10.07 -0.04
N ARG A 633 21.42 -8.81 -0.33
CA ARG A 633 20.58 -7.65 0.05
C ARG A 633 19.19 -7.71 -0.60
N GLU A 634 19.10 -8.21 -1.84
CA GLU A 634 17.80 -8.37 -2.53
C GLU A 634 16.99 -9.52 -1.94
N TYR A 635 17.62 -10.67 -1.69
CA TYR A 635 17.03 -11.82 -1.01
C TYR A 635 16.49 -11.44 0.38
N GLN A 636 17.25 -10.67 1.17
CA GLN A 636 16.79 -10.14 2.46
C GLN A 636 15.60 -9.19 2.32
N ARG A 637 15.61 -8.30 1.31
CA ARG A 637 14.50 -7.39 1.03
C ARG A 637 13.21 -8.16 0.71
N GLN A 638 13.29 -9.19 -0.13
CA GLN A 638 12.15 -10.03 -0.50
C GLN A 638 11.61 -10.81 0.71
N ILE A 639 12.47 -11.46 1.50
CA ILE A 639 12.05 -12.15 2.75
C ILE A 639 11.36 -11.17 3.72
N THR A 640 11.93 -9.97 3.89
CA THR A 640 11.37 -8.95 4.79
C THR A 640 10.00 -8.47 4.29
N SER A 641 9.88 -8.20 2.99
CA SER A 641 8.62 -7.79 2.33
C SER A 641 7.53 -8.87 2.46
N GLN A 642 7.87 -10.13 2.16
CA GLN A 642 6.96 -11.27 2.25
C GLN A 642 6.46 -11.48 3.69
N LYS A 643 7.36 -11.40 4.69
CA LYS A 643 7.01 -11.54 6.12
C LYS A 643 6.19 -10.37 6.66
N ILE A 644 6.50 -9.12 6.26
CA ILE A 644 5.68 -7.94 6.60
C ILE A 644 4.27 -8.08 5.99
N THR A 645 4.18 -8.56 4.75
CA THR A 645 2.90 -8.82 4.08
C THR A 645 2.11 -9.91 4.81
N GLU A 646 2.74 -11.02 5.19
CA GLU A 646 2.08 -12.10 5.95
C GLU A 646 1.61 -11.62 7.33
N ALA A 647 2.41 -10.81 8.03
CA ALA A 647 1.99 -10.17 9.27
C ALA A 647 0.75 -9.27 9.06
N GLY A 648 0.68 -8.51 7.97
CA GLY A 648 -0.50 -7.72 7.60
C GLY A 648 -1.77 -8.57 7.43
N PHE A 649 -1.67 -9.68 6.68
CA PHE A 649 -2.77 -10.64 6.54
C PHE A 649 -3.20 -11.26 7.88
N LEU A 650 -2.25 -11.68 8.71
CA LEU A 650 -2.53 -12.32 10.00
C LEU A 650 -3.18 -11.34 10.98
N LEU A 651 -2.70 -10.09 11.06
CA LEU A 651 -3.27 -9.07 11.94
C LEU A 651 -4.73 -8.74 11.56
N LEU A 652 -5.03 -8.58 10.26
CA LEU A 652 -6.40 -8.39 9.79
C LEU A 652 -7.29 -9.62 10.04
N LEU A 653 -6.73 -10.84 9.90
CA LEU A 653 -7.46 -12.06 10.24
C LEU A 653 -7.81 -12.15 11.74
N VAL A 654 -6.92 -11.69 12.64
CA VAL A 654 -7.20 -11.61 14.07
C VAL A 654 -8.36 -10.64 14.37
N PHE A 655 -8.42 -9.45 13.76
CA PHE A 655 -9.57 -8.55 13.92
C PHE A 655 -10.89 -9.21 13.50
N LEU A 656 -10.91 -9.90 12.36
CA LEU A 656 -12.10 -10.64 11.89
C LEU A 656 -12.47 -11.82 12.81
N GLN A 657 -11.50 -12.41 13.51
CA GLN A 657 -11.74 -13.46 14.50
C GLN A 657 -12.24 -12.89 15.85
N CYS A 658 -11.67 -11.79 16.35
CA CYS A 658 -12.09 -11.11 17.58
C CYS A 658 -13.53 -10.57 17.47
N SER A 659 -13.84 -9.83 16.40
CA SER A 659 -15.18 -9.30 16.14
C SER A 659 -16.26 -10.39 16.00
N LYS A 660 -15.89 -11.63 15.68
CA LYS A 660 -16.77 -12.82 15.66
C LYS A 660 -16.75 -13.65 16.96
N GLY A 661 -15.96 -13.26 17.96
CA GLY A 661 -15.78 -14.00 19.21
C GLY A 661 -15.05 -15.34 19.08
N LEU A 662 -14.23 -15.51 18.03
CA LEU A 662 -13.48 -16.75 17.73
C LEU A 662 -12.14 -16.79 18.47
N TRP A 663 -12.16 -16.52 19.78
CA TRP A 663 -10.98 -16.21 20.60
C TRP A 663 -9.82 -17.24 20.53
N PRO A 664 -10.05 -18.57 20.47
CA PRO A 664 -8.94 -19.52 20.31
C PRO A 664 -8.23 -19.36 18.95
N ALA A 665 -8.98 -19.18 17.87
CA ALA A 665 -8.42 -18.95 16.54
C ALA A 665 -7.72 -17.58 16.46
N ALA A 666 -8.27 -16.57 17.14
CA ALA A 666 -7.64 -15.26 17.29
C ALA A 666 -6.27 -15.36 18.00
N ASN A 667 -6.18 -16.07 19.12
CA ASN A 667 -4.91 -16.31 19.80
C ASN A 667 -3.92 -17.10 18.91
N ASP A 668 -4.35 -18.21 18.33
CA ASP A 668 -3.52 -19.05 17.45
C ASP A 668 -3.00 -18.28 16.23
N THR A 669 -3.73 -17.27 15.75
CA THR A 669 -3.33 -16.44 14.60
C THR A 669 -2.44 -15.28 15.04
N LEU A 670 -2.71 -14.70 16.22
CA LEU A 670 -1.89 -13.67 16.85
C LEU A 670 -0.50 -14.19 17.22
N ASP A 671 -0.39 -15.41 17.74
CA ASP A 671 0.90 -16.03 18.10
C ASP A 671 1.79 -16.26 16.86
N LYS A 672 1.18 -16.52 15.68
CA LYS A 672 1.91 -16.58 14.39
C LYS A 672 2.43 -15.19 13.97
N ALA A 673 1.61 -14.15 14.10
CA ALA A 673 2.04 -12.77 13.85
C ALA A 673 3.13 -12.33 14.84
N HIS A 674 3.06 -12.79 16.10
CA HIS A 674 4.10 -12.54 17.10
C HIS A 674 5.42 -13.27 16.77
N ALA A 675 5.37 -14.51 16.28
CA ALA A 675 6.57 -15.21 15.81
C ALA A 675 7.27 -14.46 14.66
N ILE A 676 6.53 -13.93 13.69
CA ILE A 676 7.08 -13.04 12.64
C ILE A 676 7.67 -11.76 13.25
N SER A 677 7.02 -11.17 14.26
CA SER A 677 7.55 -10.00 14.96
C SER A 677 8.85 -10.27 15.72
N GLN A 678 9.07 -11.48 16.23
CA GLN A 678 10.32 -11.87 16.89
C GLN A 678 11.46 -12.06 15.88
N ASP A 679 11.17 -12.72 14.75
CA ASP A 679 12.12 -13.00 13.67
C ASP A 679 12.53 -11.73 12.88
N LEU A 680 11.61 -10.79 12.65
CA LEU A 680 11.92 -9.50 12.02
C LEU A 680 12.53 -8.46 12.97
N GLY A 681 12.24 -8.54 14.28
CA GLY A 681 12.74 -7.60 15.28
C GLY A 681 12.41 -6.13 14.93
N ASP A 682 13.44 -5.33 14.62
CA ASP A 682 13.29 -3.91 14.24
C ASP A 682 12.99 -3.66 12.75
N ALA A 683 12.99 -4.71 11.93
CA ALA A 683 12.50 -4.60 10.55
C ALA A 683 10.95 -4.56 10.47
N LEU A 684 10.21 -5.00 11.50
CA LEU A 684 8.76 -4.91 11.54
C LEU A 684 8.29 -3.45 11.79
N PRO A 685 7.41 -2.88 10.95
CA PRO A 685 6.89 -1.51 11.11
C PRO A 685 6.26 -1.23 12.49
N VAL A 686 6.45 -0.01 12.99
CA VAL A 686 6.03 0.40 14.35
C VAL A 686 4.51 0.36 14.51
N ASN A 687 3.75 0.76 13.50
CA ASN A 687 2.29 0.63 13.48
C ASN A 687 1.81 -0.84 13.61
N MET A 688 2.53 -1.80 13.01
CA MET A 688 2.25 -3.23 13.20
C MET A 688 2.60 -3.72 14.61
N LYS A 689 3.67 -3.20 15.23
CA LYS A 689 4.00 -3.48 16.65
C LYS A 689 2.90 -2.98 17.61
N TYR A 690 2.32 -1.80 17.35
CA TYR A 690 1.18 -1.28 18.11
C TYR A 690 -0.08 -2.13 17.90
N CYS A 691 -0.38 -2.50 16.66
CA CYS A 691 -1.50 -3.38 16.30
C CYS A 691 -1.42 -4.75 17.01
N LEU A 692 -0.25 -5.40 16.95
CA LEU A 692 0.01 -6.68 17.60
C LEU A 692 -0.22 -6.62 19.12
N LEU A 693 0.26 -5.55 19.77
CA LEU A 693 0.06 -5.34 21.20
C LEU A 693 -1.41 -5.06 21.55
N TYR A 694 -2.10 -4.27 20.72
CA TYR A 694 -3.51 -3.93 20.91
C TYR A 694 -4.40 -5.19 20.85
N LEU A 695 -4.19 -6.01 19.81
CA LEU A 695 -4.88 -7.27 19.61
C LEU A 695 -4.61 -8.27 20.74
N ARG A 696 -3.42 -8.25 21.36
CA ARG A 696 -3.17 -9.05 22.56
C ARG A 696 -4.05 -8.62 23.73
N GLY A 697 -4.28 -7.32 23.91
CA GLY A 697 -5.24 -6.80 24.88
C GLY A 697 -6.68 -7.24 24.58
N ALA A 698 -7.09 -7.14 23.31
CA ALA A 698 -8.44 -7.52 22.86
C ALA A 698 -8.75 -9.01 23.10
N VAL A 699 -7.82 -9.91 22.74
CA VAL A 699 -7.98 -11.36 22.98
C VAL A 699 -8.04 -11.69 24.48
N LEU A 700 -7.28 -11.00 25.33
CA LEU A 700 -7.35 -11.15 26.79
C LEU A 700 -8.69 -10.65 27.34
N GLN A 701 -9.16 -9.48 26.89
CA GLN A 701 -10.44 -8.92 27.34
C GLN A 701 -11.62 -9.82 26.91
N GLY A 702 -11.64 -10.25 25.64
CA GLY A 702 -12.67 -11.12 25.08
C GLY A 702 -12.71 -12.54 25.65
N THR A 703 -11.62 -13.01 26.26
CA THR A 703 -11.59 -14.28 27.00
C THR A 703 -11.94 -14.16 28.50
N GLY A 704 -12.01 -12.92 29.02
CA GLY A 704 -12.36 -12.62 30.42
C GLY A 704 -11.18 -12.27 31.32
N ASP A 705 -9.93 -12.29 30.85
CA ASP A 705 -8.78 -11.82 31.64
C ASP A 705 -8.65 -10.30 31.56
N LEU A 706 -9.60 -9.62 32.21
CA LEU A 706 -9.65 -8.16 32.31
C LEU A 706 -8.40 -7.59 33.01
N THR A 707 -7.73 -8.36 33.86
CA THR A 707 -6.52 -7.92 34.58
C THR A 707 -5.31 -7.86 33.64
N ALA A 708 -5.06 -8.92 32.86
CA ALA A 708 -3.98 -8.91 31.88
C ALA A 708 -4.29 -7.98 30.70
N ALA A 709 -5.55 -7.90 30.26
CA ALA A 709 -5.97 -6.94 29.23
C ALA A 709 -5.69 -5.49 29.66
N LEU A 710 -6.06 -5.12 30.89
CA LEU A 710 -5.81 -3.77 31.42
C LEU A 710 -4.30 -3.48 31.56
N GLN A 711 -3.47 -4.46 31.89
CA GLN A 711 -2.01 -4.30 31.89
C GLN A 711 -1.45 -4.04 30.49
N VAL A 712 -1.95 -4.74 29.47
CA VAL A 712 -1.56 -4.53 28.07
C VAL A 712 -1.99 -3.16 27.57
N TYR A 713 -3.24 -2.76 27.81
CA TYR A 713 -3.75 -1.45 27.38
C TYR A 713 -3.11 -0.26 28.12
N GLN A 714 -2.59 -0.47 29.33
CA GLN A 714 -1.83 0.53 30.08
C GLN A 714 -0.30 0.47 29.84
N SER A 715 0.14 -0.26 28.80
CA SER A 715 1.52 -0.23 28.34
C SER A 715 1.99 1.20 28.04
N PRO A 716 3.24 1.60 28.36
CA PRO A 716 3.78 2.91 28.02
C PRO A 716 3.74 3.26 26.52
N LEU A 717 3.65 2.25 25.64
CA LEU A 717 3.47 2.46 24.20
C LEU A 717 2.11 3.10 23.85
N PHE A 718 1.08 2.92 24.69
CA PHE A 718 -0.25 3.49 24.49
C PHE A 718 -0.51 4.79 25.25
N ASP A 719 0.51 5.41 25.87
CA ASP A 719 0.30 6.68 26.57
C ASP A 719 0.01 7.83 25.60
N LEU A 720 -1.20 8.39 25.72
CA LEU A 720 -1.67 9.55 24.94
C LEU A 720 -1.03 10.88 25.35
N ASN A 721 -0.33 10.93 26.50
CA ASN A 721 0.28 12.16 27.03
C ASN A 721 1.75 12.32 26.62
N THR A 722 2.43 11.22 26.28
CA THR A 722 3.78 11.22 25.74
C THR A 722 3.75 11.72 24.29
N PRO A 723 4.40 12.85 23.95
CA PRO A 723 4.55 13.24 22.56
C PRO A 723 5.40 12.19 21.84
N GLN A 724 4.99 11.75 20.65
CA GLN A 724 5.73 10.74 19.86
C GLN A 724 6.99 11.32 19.19
N THR A 725 7.82 12.02 19.96
CA THR A 725 9.23 12.19 19.62
C THR A 725 9.83 10.80 19.42
N SER A 726 10.36 10.54 18.22
CA SER A 726 10.99 9.27 17.84
C SER A 726 11.94 8.80 18.94
N PRO A 727 12.02 7.49 19.25
CA PRO A 727 12.77 6.97 20.38
C PRO A 727 14.19 7.56 20.40
N SER A 728 14.44 8.41 21.40
CA SER A 728 15.66 9.22 21.46
C SER A 728 16.85 8.28 21.64
N ALA A 729 17.88 8.50 20.81
CA ALA A 729 18.94 7.52 20.51
C ALA A 729 19.47 6.78 21.74
N GLY A 730 18.91 5.60 21.99
CA GLY A 730 19.28 4.74 23.11
C GLY A 730 20.71 4.24 22.92
N SER A 731 21.57 4.54 23.89
CA SER A 731 23.00 4.23 23.88
C SER A 731 23.30 2.76 23.55
N GLY A 732 23.65 2.45 22.29
CA GLY A 732 24.15 1.13 21.91
C GLY A 732 23.94 0.73 20.45
N THR A 733 24.93 1.02 19.60
CA THR A 733 25.31 0.16 18.45
C THR A 733 24.21 -0.44 17.56
N SER A 734 23.32 0.38 17.02
CA SER A 734 22.62 0.05 15.77
C SER A 734 22.42 1.31 14.92
N ASN A 735 23.22 1.43 13.84
CA ASN A 735 23.06 2.49 12.83
C ASN A 735 22.13 2.07 11.69
N ARG A 736 21.47 0.90 11.78
CA ARG A 736 20.55 0.45 10.72
C ARG A 736 19.38 1.43 10.59
N ILE A 737 19.01 1.72 9.35
CA ILE A 737 17.80 2.48 9.02
C ILE A 737 16.62 1.79 9.69
N ALA A 738 15.95 2.47 10.61
CA ALA A 738 14.74 1.96 11.21
C ALA A 738 13.64 1.95 10.13
N ASN A 739 13.07 0.77 9.84
CA ASN A 739 11.94 0.60 8.91
C ASN A 739 10.61 1.15 9.48
N SER A 740 10.71 2.12 10.39
CA SER A 740 9.60 2.86 10.99
C SER A 740 9.04 3.91 10.02
N HIS A 741 8.55 3.44 8.87
CA HIS A 741 7.68 4.24 8.00
C HIS A 741 6.55 4.82 8.85
N HIS A 742 6.53 6.16 8.97
CA HIS A 742 5.57 6.91 9.76
C HIS A 742 5.49 6.46 11.24
N ALA A 743 6.63 6.53 11.94
CA ALA A 743 6.71 6.28 13.39
C ALA A 743 5.69 7.09 14.21
N ASP A 744 5.53 8.37 13.85
CA ASP A 744 4.54 9.32 14.38
C ASP A 744 3.36 9.37 13.38
N SER A 745 2.50 8.35 13.41
CA SER A 745 1.36 8.21 12.49
C SER A 745 0.02 8.23 13.22
N ASP A 746 -1.03 8.59 12.48
CA ASP A 746 -2.42 8.39 12.92
C ASP A 746 -2.65 6.96 13.42
N VAL A 747 -1.98 5.96 12.83
CA VAL A 747 -2.20 4.54 13.15
C VAL A 747 -1.70 4.17 14.55
N THR A 748 -0.51 4.61 14.97
CA THR A 748 -0.02 4.35 16.35
C THR A 748 -0.93 5.05 17.35
N ARG A 749 -1.28 6.32 17.08
CA ARG A 749 -2.20 7.13 17.91
C ARG A 749 -3.60 6.51 18.00
N ASN A 750 -4.13 5.96 16.93
CA ASN A 750 -5.43 5.29 16.89
C ASN A 750 -5.46 4.07 17.82
N PHE A 751 -4.40 3.25 17.83
CA PHE A 751 -4.30 2.13 18.79
C PHE A 751 -4.15 2.61 20.24
N SER A 752 -3.42 3.71 20.50
CA SER A 752 -3.38 4.33 21.84
C SER A 752 -4.75 4.84 22.30
N ILE A 753 -5.55 5.41 21.39
CA ILE A 753 -6.92 5.86 21.67
C ILE A 753 -7.82 4.66 21.98
N LEU A 754 -7.78 3.60 21.16
CA LEU A 754 -8.57 2.38 21.39
C LEU A 754 -8.18 1.69 22.70
N ALA A 755 -6.89 1.56 23.01
CA ALA A 755 -6.39 1.01 24.27
C ALA A 755 -6.87 1.83 25.49
N ALA A 756 -6.87 3.16 25.38
CA ALA A 756 -7.42 4.04 26.40
C ALA A 756 -8.96 3.92 26.53
N MET A 757 -9.69 3.69 25.43
CA MET A 757 -11.14 3.47 25.45
C MET A 757 -11.52 2.13 26.10
N ASN A 758 -10.84 1.02 25.75
CA ASN A 758 -11.06 -0.27 26.40
C ASN A 758 -10.60 -0.25 27.87
N SER A 759 -9.52 0.47 28.19
CA SER A 759 -9.14 0.76 29.59
C SER A 759 -10.25 1.50 30.35
N ALA A 760 -10.93 2.47 29.72
CA ALA A 760 -12.02 3.21 30.34
C ALA A 760 -13.25 2.32 30.61
N LEU A 761 -13.55 1.39 29.72
CA LEU A 761 -14.61 0.38 29.88
C LEU A 761 -14.31 -0.59 31.04
N ILE A 762 -13.10 -1.16 31.09
CA ILE A 762 -12.70 -2.09 32.16
C ILE A 762 -12.71 -1.41 33.55
N ILE A 763 -12.33 -0.13 33.64
CA ILE A 763 -12.33 0.60 34.93
C ILE A 763 -13.64 1.35 35.22
N TYR A 764 -14.69 1.14 34.42
CA TYR A 764 -15.95 1.88 34.54
C TYR A 764 -16.65 1.63 35.87
N ASN A 765 -16.72 0.38 36.34
CA ASN A 765 -17.43 -0.01 37.55
C ASN A 765 -16.90 0.75 38.79
N PRO A 766 -17.73 1.44 39.58
CA PRO A 766 -17.33 2.10 40.82
C PRO A 766 -16.63 1.19 41.85
N ALA A 767 -16.86 -0.12 41.80
CA ALA A 767 -16.17 -1.10 42.62
C ALA A 767 -14.71 -1.39 42.17
N HIS A 768 -14.36 -1.09 40.92
CA HIS A 768 -13.05 -1.42 40.37
C HIS A 768 -11.92 -0.58 41.03
N PRO A 769 -10.81 -1.19 41.51
CA PRO A 769 -9.77 -0.47 42.27
C PRO A 769 -9.18 0.76 41.56
N GLN A 770 -9.19 0.77 40.22
CA GLN A 770 -8.66 1.87 39.42
C GLN A 770 -9.71 2.91 38.98
N HIS A 771 -11.00 2.77 39.34
CA HIS A 771 -12.08 3.67 38.89
C HIS A 771 -11.76 5.16 39.05
N LYS A 772 -11.02 5.54 40.11
CA LYS A 772 -10.55 6.90 40.37
C LYS A 772 -9.74 7.53 39.21
N ARG A 773 -9.13 6.71 38.32
CA ARG A 773 -8.39 7.15 37.12
C ARG A 773 -9.30 7.51 35.94
N LEU A 774 -10.56 7.08 35.93
CA LEU A 774 -11.50 7.27 34.82
C LEU A 774 -11.68 8.75 34.46
N SER A 775 -11.91 9.61 35.45
CA SER A 775 -12.08 11.06 35.21
C SER A 775 -10.85 11.73 34.58
N SER A 776 -9.63 11.27 34.88
CA SER A 776 -8.40 11.73 34.21
C SER A 776 -8.27 11.15 32.81
N LEU A 777 -8.56 9.86 32.61
CA LEU A 777 -8.45 9.17 31.33
C LEU A 777 -9.38 9.79 30.28
N ILE A 778 -10.63 10.08 30.65
CA ILE A 778 -11.61 10.74 29.76
C ILE A 778 -11.19 12.17 29.39
N LYS A 779 -10.56 12.92 30.30
CA LYS A 779 -10.03 14.26 30.00
C LYS A 779 -8.89 14.24 28.97
N THR A 780 -8.09 13.17 28.92
CA THR A 780 -7.08 12.98 27.87
C THR A 780 -7.69 12.43 26.56
N LEU A 781 -8.71 11.55 26.66
CA LEU A 781 -9.37 10.95 25.49
C LEU A 781 -10.14 11.96 24.63
N ILE A 782 -10.92 12.87 25.23
CA ILE A 782 -11.74 13.85 24.49
C ILE A 782 -10.91 14.63 23.44
N PRO A 783 -9.80 15.33 23.78
CA PRO A 783 -8.99 16.02 22.79
C PRO A 783 -8.20 15.08 21.87
N ALA A 784 -7.94 13.83 22.26
CA ALA A 784 -7.31 12.86 21.38
C ALA A 784 -8.27 12.43 20.25
N VAL A 785 -9.52 12.11 20.58
CA VAL A 785 -10.56 11.69 19.62
C VAL A 785 -11.06 12.84 18.75
N GLN A 786 -11.17 14.07 19.29
CA GLN A 786 -11.52 15.26 18.50
C GLN A 786 -10.55 15.54 17.35
N ASN A 787 -9.29 15.09 17.48
CA ASN A 787 -8.25 15.21 16.45
C ASN A 787 -8.04 13.91 15.65
N CYS A 788 -8.84 12.86 15.87
CA CYS A 788 -8.73 11.58 15.18
C CYS A 788 -9.51 11.62 13.84
N GLY A 789 -8.83 11.31 12.73
CA GLY A 789 -9.48 11.19 11.42
C GLY A 789 -10.38 9.96 11.26
N ASN A 790 -10.20 8.92 12.08
CA ASN A 790 -10.94 7.66 11.95
C ASN A 790 -12.39 7.79 12.47
N ARG A 791 -13.35 7.57 11.57
CA ARG A 791 -14.79 7.65 11.84
C ARG A 791 -15.31 6.53 12.74
N TYR A 792 -14.76 5.31 12.64
CA TYR A 792 -15.12 4.18 13.51
C TYR A 792 -14.74 4.48 14.97
N ILE A 793 -13.53 4.99 15.21
CA ILE A 793 -13.09 5.41 16.55
C ILE A 793 -13.98 6.52 17.10
N ARG A 794 -14.32 7.54 16.28
CA ARG A 794 -15.22 8.63 16.69
C ARG A 794 -16.63 8.13 17.02
N ALA A 795 -17.19 7.21 16.24
CA ALA A 795 -18.52 6.66 16.48
C ALA A 795 -18.55 5.79 17.76
N HIS A 796 -17.54 4.95 17.98
CA HIS A 796 -17.37 4.20 19.22
C HIS A 796 -17.10 5.08 20.44
N PHE A 797 -16.40 6.21 20.28
CA PHE A 797 -16.22 7.17 21.36
C PHE A 797 -17.51 7.92 21.72
N MET A 798 -18.35 8.29 20.76
CA MET A 798 -19.68 8.87 21.06
C MET A 798 -20.57 7.89 21.86
N LEU A 799 -20.47 6.59 21.57
CA LEU A 799 -21.11 5.55 22.37
C LEU A 799 -20.53 5.51 23.80
N LEU A 800 -19.20 5.45 23.95
CA LEU A 800 -18.55 5.48 25.27
C LEU A 800 -18.91 6.75 26.08
N GLU A 801 -18.86 7.93 25.46
CA GLU A 801 -19.25 9.20 26.08
C GLU A 801 -20.72 9.21 26.53
N SER A 802 -21.61 8.51 25.81
CA SER A 802 -23.01 8.36 26.22
C SER A 802 -23.18 7.45 27.44
N ILE A 803 -22.45 6.33 27.53
CA ILE A 803 -22.44 5.41 28.69
C ILE A 803 -21.89 6.12 29.94
N LEU A 804 -20.94 7.02 29.75
CA LEU A 804 -20.31 7.82 30.81
C LEU A 804 -21.09 9.09 31.16
N SER A 805 -22.23 9.36 30.50
CA SER A 805 -22.95 10.62 30.64
C SER A 805 -23.89 10.63 31.83
N THR A 806 -23.72 11.58 32.75
CA THR A 806 -24.66 11.81 33.86
C THR A 806 -25.86 12.67 33.47
N ASN A 807 -26.10 12.91 32.17
CA ASN A 807 -27.17 13.77 31.65
C ASN A 807 -27.96 13.06 30.55
N THR A 808 -29.16 12.60 30.90
CA THR A 808 -30.08 11.84 30.03
C THR A 808 -30.45 12.56 28.73
N LEU A 809 -30.33 13.90 28.64
CA LEU A 809 -30.54 14.62 27.37
C LEU A 809 -29.32 14.53 26.45
N ALA A 810 -28.10 14.65 27.02
CA ALA A 810 -26.85 14.53 26.28
C ALA A 810 -26.64 13.08 25.81
N GLU A 811 -26.83 12.11 26.70
CA GLU A 811 -26.89 10.68 26.40
C GLU A 811 -27.80 10.37 25.20
N LYS A 812 -29.07 10.82 25.24
CA LYS A 812 -30.04 10.64 24.14
C LYS A 812 -29.61 11.25 22.81
N GLN A 813 -28.76 12.28 22.82
CA GLN A 813 -28.21 12.91 21.62
C GLN A 813 -26.99 12.15 21.11
N LEU A 814 -26.05 11.81 22.00
CA LEU A 814 -24.84 11.06 21.68
C LEU A 814 -25.15 9.65 21.14
N LEU A 815 -26.10 8.91 21.75
CA LEU A 815 -26.53 7.61 21.25
C LEU A 815 -27.12 7.67 19.84
N ARG A 816 -27.83 8.76 19.51
CA ARG A 816 -28.36 8.95 18.15
C ARG A 816 -27.24 9.24 17.15
N GLN A 817 -26.29 10.10 17.53
CA GLN A 817 -25.11 10.41 16.70
C GLN A 817 -24.26 9.15 16.46
N ALA A 818 -23.94 8.38 17.51
CA ALA A 818 -23.20 7.12 17.41
C ALA A 818 -23.93 6.08 16.53
N MET A 819 -25.25 5.95 16.69
CA MET A 819 -26.08 5.05 15.88
C MET A 819 -26.16 5.50 14.41
N ASP A 820 -26.30 6.80 14.13
CA ASP A 820 -26.46 7.30 12.76
C ASP A 820 -25.13 7.37 12.00
N GLU A 821 -24.02 7.71 12.67
CA GLU A 821 -22.67 7.56 12.12
C GLU A 821 -22.32 6.08 11.94
N GLY A 822 -22.66 5.22 12.90
CA GLY A 822 -22.52 3.76 12.81
C GLY A 822 -23.24 3.14 11.61
N LYS A 823 -24.40 3.69 11.21
CA LYS A 823 -25.07 3.33 9.94
C LYS A 823 -24.34 3.88 8.72
N ALA A 824 -23.82 5.11 8.78
CA ALA A 824 -23.13 5.75 7.66
C ALA A 824 -21.82 5.04 7.31
N ILE A 825 -21.06 4.59 8.31
CA ILE A 825 -19.87 3.71 8.17
C ILE A 825 -20.24 2.22 8.20
N GLY A 826 -21.55 1.90 8.26
CA GLY A 826 -22.14 0.57 8.18
C GLY A 826 -21.76 -0.45 9.27
N SER A 827 -20.97 -0.09 10.29
CA SER A 827 -20.60 -0.97 11.40
C SER A 827 -21.85 -1.58 12.05
N ALA A 828 -21.92 -2.91 12.01
CA ALA A 828 -22.94 -3.65 12.74
C ALA A 828 -22.69 -3.59 14.25
N GLN A 829 -21.42 -3.50 14.69
CA GLN A 829 -21.03 -3.37 16.09
C GLN A 829 -21.55 -2.07 16.71
N THR A 830 -21.14 -0.90 16.20
CA THR A 830 -21.58 0.39 16.77
C THR A 830 -23.10 0.52 16.76
N THR A 831 -23.75 0.10 15.66
CA THR A 831 -25.20 0.18 15.51
C THR A 831 -25.93 -0.77 16.47
N ALA A 832 -25.42 -1.98 16.70
CA ALA A 832 -26.02 -2.93 17.65
C ALA A 832 -25.88 -2.43 19.09
N LEU A 833 -24.67 -2.06 19.51
CA LEU A 833 -24.40 -1.59 20.88
C LEU A 833 -25.22 -0.35 21.24
N ALA A 834 -25.29 0.64 20.34
CA ALA A 834 -26.09 1.84 20.54
C ALA A 834 -27.59 1.54 20.66
N LEU A 835 -28.12 0.54 19.94
CA LEU A 835 -29.53 0.12 20.05
C LEU A 835 -29.82 -0.67 21.34
N ILE A 836 -28.88 -1.52 21.78
CA ILE A 836 -29.00 -2.28 23.04
C ILE A 836 -29.04 -1.32 24.23
N TYR A 837 -28.05 -0.43 24.34
CA TYR A 837 -27.97 0.54 25.44
C TYR A 837 -29.13 1.55 25.41
N MET A 838 -29.53 2.03 24.21
CA MET A 838 -30.71 2.89 24.06
C MET A 838 -32.01 2.20 24.50
N HIS A 839 -32.13 0.88 24.35
CA HIS A 839 -33.29 0.16 24.88
C HIS A 839 -33.24 0.04 26.41
N ASP A 840 -32.10 -0.35 26.96
CA ASP A 840 -31.91 -0.52 28.41
C ASP A 840 -32.20 0.77 29.19
N GLN A 841 -31.66 1.91 28.75
CA GLN A 841 -31.81 3.17 29.47
C GLN A 841 -33.14 3.90 29.20
N LEU A 842 -33.77 3.70 28.03
CA LEU A 842 -34.93 4.51 27.61
C LEU A 842 -36.26 3.75 27.53
N TYR A 843 -36.22 2.42 27.41
CA TYR A 843 -37.39 1.62 27.05
C TYR A 843 -37.61 0.37 27.93
N LYS A 844 -36.67 0.01 28.80
CA LYS A 844 -36.77 -1.09 29.78
C LYS A 844 -38.05 -0.98 30.61
N GLY A 845 -38.85 -2.05 30.63
CA GLY A 845 -40.15 -2.09 31.32
C GLY A 845 -41.30 -1.31 30.65
N THR A 846 -41.09 -0.67 29.49
CA THR A 846 -42.13 0.16 28.84
C THR A 846 -42.99 -0.62 27.84
N LEU A 847 -44.29 -0.34 27.83
CA LEU A 847 -45.28 -0.89 26.88
C LEU A 847 -45.37 -0.09 25.57
N GLU A 848 -44.37 0.72 25.23
CA GLU A 848 -44.42 1.60 24.07
C GLU A 848 -43.98 0.90 22.77
N LYS A 849 -44.70 1.10 21.66
CA LYS A 849 -44.36 0.51 20.36
C LYS A 849 -42.93 0.78 19.84
N PRO A 850 -42.24 1.90 20.19
CA PRO A 850 -40.81 2.08 19.92
C PRO A 850 -39.90 1.08 20.64
N ALA A 851 -40.21 0.65 21.87
CA ALA A 851 -39.41 -0.31 22.64
C ALA A 851 -39.22 -1.64 21.87
N LEU A 852 -40.35 -2.27 21.51
CA LEU A 852 -40.36 -3.52 20.74
C LEU A 852 -39.69 -3.38 19.36
N LYS A 853 -39.74 -2.20 18.73
CA LYS A 853 -38.99 -1.91 17.50
C LYS A 853 -37.49 -1.79 17.75
N CYS A 854 -37.08 -1.15 18.84
CA CYS A 854 -35.69 -0.97 19.22
C CYS A 854 -35.03 -2.32 19.53
N ALA A 855 -35.67 -3.17 20.33
CA ALA A 855 -35.22 -4.53 20.60
C ALA A 855 -35.11 -5.39 19.32
N LYS A 856 -36.16 -5.37 18.46
CA LYS A 856 -36.12 -6.08 17.17
C LYS A 856 -35.04 -5.58 16.21
N ALA A 857 -34.69 -4.30 16.27
CA ALA A 857 -33.57 -3.73 15.52
C ALA A 857 -32.20 -4.12 16.12
N ALA A 858 -32.06 -4.08 17.45
CA ALA A 858 -30.86 -4.52 18.17
C ALA A 858 -30.52 -5.98 17.85
N GLY A 859 -31.49 -6.89 18.01
CA GLY A 859 -31.33 -8.30 17.67
C GLY A 859 -31.06 -8.56 16.19
N HIS A 860 -31.50 -7.68 15.28
CA HIS A 860 -31.13 -7.76 13.86
C HIS A 860 -29.66 -7.37 13.64
N GLN A 861 -29.19 -6.26 14.18
CA GLN A 861 -27.79 -5.82 14.02
C GLN A 861 -26.81 -6.74 14.76
N ALA A 862 -27.15 -7.25 15.95
CA ALA A 862 -26.33 -8.21 16.68
C ALA A 862 -26.12 -9.52 15.88
N ARG A 863 -27.16 -10.03 15.20
CA ARG A 863 -27.04 -11.17 14.27
C ARG A 863 -26.29 -10.84 12.98
N ARG A 864 -26.28 -9.58 12.54
CA ARG A 864 -25.49 -9.10 11.39
C ARG A 864 -24.00 -8.94 11.73
N TRP A 865 -23.69 -8.62 12.98
CA TRP A 865 -22.33 -8.61 13.55
C TRP A 865 -21.83 -10.05 13.76
N GLY A 866 -22.66 -10.91 14.36
CA GLY A 866 -22.36 -12.34 14.55
C GLY A 866 -21.62 -12.69 15.83
N GLN A 867 -21.35 -11.71 16.70
CA GLN A 867 -20.63 -11.87 17.96
C GLN A 867 -21.53 -12.54 19.03
N PRO A 868 -21.15 -13.69 19.64
CA PRO A 868 -22.05 -14.50 20.48
C PRO A 868 -22.59 -13.81 21.74
N MET A 869 -21.81 -12.97 22.42
CA MET A 869 -22.21 -12.26 23.64
C MET A 869 -23.29 -11.24 23.31
N TRP A 870 -23.09 -10.44 22.27
CA TRP A 870 -24.06 -9.42 21.88
C TRP A 870 -25.28 -10.00 21.18
N MET A 871 -25.15 -11.17 20.54
CA MET A 871 -26.30 -11.99 20.15
C MET A 871 -27.11 -12.49 21.36
N HIS A 872 -26.45 -12.99 22.42
CA HIS A 872 -27.13 -13.38 23.67
C HIS A 872 -27.86 -12.19 24.30
N VAL A 873 -27.16 -11.08 24.57
CA VAL A 873 -27.73 -9.88 25.20
C VAL A 873 -28.91 -9.34 24.39
N ALA A 874 -28.78 -9.18 23.07
CA ALA A 874 -29.87 -8.67 22.23
C ALA A 874 -31.05 -9.65 22.10
N ALA A 875 -30.82 -10.96 22.19
CA ALA A 875 -31.88 -11.96 22.16
C ALA A 875 -32.67 -12.00 23.48
N ALA A 876 -31.99 -12.00 24.63
CA ALA A 876 -32.62 -11.91 25.95
C ALA A 876 -33.42 -10.60 26.12
N LEU A 877 -32.84 -9.48 25.68
CA LEU A 877 -33.50 -8.17 25.64
C LEU A 877 -34.79 -8.18 24.80
N GLU A 878 -34.76 -8.84 23.63
CA GLU A 878 -35.97 -8.98 22.80
C GLU A 878 -36.98 -9.95 23.42
N ALA A 879 -36.53 -11.02 24.11
CA ALA A 879 -37.40 -11.94 24.84
C ALA A 879 -38.20 -11.20 25.93
N GLN A 880 -37.52 -10.49 26.83
CA GLN A 880 -38.16 -9.71 27.91
C GLN A 880 -39.19 -8.71 27.36
N THR A 881 -38.86 -7.98 26.30
CA THR A 881 -39.80 -7.04 25.67
C THR A 881 -40.95 -7.74 24.95
N LEU A 882 -40.77 -8.96 24.46
CA LEU A 882 -41.87 -9.78 23.91
C LEU A 882 -42.80 -10.33 25.00
N GLU A 883 -42.28 -10.69 26.18
CA GLU A 883 -43.11 -11.09 27.33
C GLU A 883 -43.98 -9.92 27.83
N ILE A 884 -43.39 -8.73 28.00
CA ILE A 884 -44.11 -7.50 28.36
C ILE A 884 -45.25 -7.22 27.37
N PHE A 885 -45.02 -7.45 26.08
CA PHE A 885 -46.03 -7.30 25.03
C PHE A 885 -47.00 -8.50 24.87
N SER A 886 -46.96 -9.50 25.76
CA SER A 886 -47.80 -10.70 25.74
C SER A 886 -47.64 -11.60 24.49
N PHE A 887 -46.41 -11.76 23.99
CA PHE A 887 -46.07 -12.67 22.88
C PHE A 887 -45.19 -13.85 23.34
N PRO A 888 -45.69 -14.78 24.18
CA PRO A 888 -44.86 -15.78 24.87
C PRO A 888 -44.14 -16.75 23.91
N ASP A 889 -44.76 -17.14 22.78
CA ASP A 889 -44.14 -18.04 21.82
C ASP A 889 -42.97 -17.39 21.05
N GLU A 890 -43.07 -16.09 20.73
CA GLU A 890 -41.95 -15.34 20.17
C GLU A 890 -40.87 -15.11 21.23
N ALA A 891 -41.25 -14.77 22.47
CA ALA A 891 -40.33 -14.55 23.58
C ALA A 891 -39.50 -15.79 23.90
N ARG A 892 -40.15 -16.94 24.09
CA ARG A 892 -39.48 -18.22 24.37
C ARG A 892 -38.46 -18.57 23.30
N LYS A 893 -38.82 -18.44 22.01
CA LYS A 893 -37.87 -18.66 20.92
C LYS A 893 -36.64 -17.75 21.02
N ARG A 894 -36.78 -16.52 21.53
CA ARG A 894 -35.64 -15.62 21.72
C ARG A 894 -34.83 -15.93 22.97
N GLN A 895 -35.43 -16.51 24.00
CA GLN A 895 -34.66 -17.13 25.09
C GLN A 895 -33.87 -18.34 24.59
N ASP A 896 -34.48 -19.23 23.79
CA ASP A 896 -33.79 -20.36 23.16
C ASP A 896 -32.60 -19.89 22.27
N GLU A 897 -32.75 -18.77 21.53
CA GLU A 897 -31.67 -18.12 20.77
C GLU A 897 -30.59 -17.49 21.69
N ALA A 898 -30.96 -16.97 22.86
CA ALA A 898 -30.04 -16.38 23.83
C ALA A 898 -29.20 -17.45 24.53
N ASP A 899 -29.82 -18.52 25.02
CA ASP A 899 -29.15 -19.62 25.73
C ASP A 899 -28.16 -20.36 24.81
N ALA A 900 -28.56 -20.61 23.56
CA ALA A 900 -27.70 -21.20 22.52
C ALA A 900 -26.53 -20.29 22.08
N SER A 901 -26.57 -19.01 22.45
CA SER A 901 -25.50 -18.03 22.25
C SER A 901 -24.61 -17.92 23.49
N TRP A 902 -25.19 -17.95 24.69
CA TRP A 902 -24.48 -18.04 25.98
C TRP A 902 -23.52 -19.23 26.01
N GLU A 903 -23.96 -20.40 25.54
CA GLU A 903 -23.11 -21.59 25.63
C GLU A 903 -21.78 -21.48 24.88
N ARG A 904 -21.68 -20.60 23.88
CA ARG A 904 -20.48 -20.37 23.07
C ARG A 904 -19.45 -19.45 23.74
N LEU A 905 -19.78 -18.84 24.87
CA LEU A 905 -18.91 -17.88 25.55
C LEU A 905 -17.72 -18.57 26.27
N PRO A 906 -16.53 -17.92 26.31
CA PRO A 906 -15.42 -18.37 27.13
C PRO A 906 -15.80 -18.48 28.60
N LYS A 907 -15.14 -19.41 29.33
CA LYS A 907 -15.39 -19.60 30.76
C LYS A 907 -15.18 -18.31 31.56
N GLY A 908 -14.06 -17.62 31.37
CA GLY A 908 -13.79 -16.34 32.06
C GLY A 908 -14.83 -15.24 31.81
N VAL A 909 -15.62 -15.32 30.73
CA VAL A 909 -16.75 -14.40 30.49
C VAL A 909 -18.02 -14.88 31.23
N LYS A 910 -18.28 -16.20 31.26
CA LYS A 910 -19.37 -16.79 32.05
C LYS A 910 -19.14 -16.61 33.56
N ASP A 911 -17.89 -16.76 34.01
CA ASP A 911 -17.46 -16.68 35.42
C ASP A 911 -17.46 -15.23 35.96
N VAL A 912 -17.50 -14.22 35.08
CA VAL A 912 -17.73 -12.79 35.42
C VAL A 912 -19.23 -12.44 35.42
N GLY A 913 -20.07 -13.24 34.75
CA GLY A 913 -21.48 -12.95 34.48
C GLY A 913 -22.46 -13.03 35.66
N ASP A 914 -21.98 -13.32 36.88
CA ASP A 914 -22.78 -13.20 38.13
C ASP A 914 -22.92 -11.73 38.61
N VAL A 915 -22.41 -10.75 37.84
CA VAL A 915 -22.56 -9.30 38.06
C VAL A 915 -23.19 -8.65 36.83
N GLU A 916 -24.21 -7.79 37.02
CA GLU A 916 -25.04 -7.21 35.93
C GLU A 916 -24.35 -6.11 35.08
N ASP A 917 -23.01 -5.99 35.12
CA ASP A 917 -22.25 -4.84 34.61
C ASP A 917 -21.63 -5.02 33.21
N VAL A 918 -21.42 -3.89 32.52
CA VAL A 918 -21.07 -3.78 31.08
C VAL A 918 -19.57 -4.04 30.78
N GLU A 919 -18.86 -4.76 31.65
CA GLU A 919 -17.37 -4.78 31.70
C GLU A 919 -16.68 -5.46 30.50
N VAL A 920 -17.40 -6.28 29.73
CA VAL A 920 -16.83 -7.14 28.66
C VAL A 920 -17.02 -6.54 27.24
N VAL A 921 -17.29 -5.23 27.12
CA VAL A 921 -17.28 -4.53 25.82
C VAL A 921 -15.83 -4.44 25.30
N VAL A 922 -15.48 -5.28 24.33
CA VAL A 922 -14.27 -5.12 23.51
C VAL A 922 -14.62 -4.28 22.27
N ILE A 923 -13.83 -3.26 21.96
CA ILE A 923 -13.92 -2.49 20.71
C ILE A 923 -12.89 -3.09 19.73
N ASP A 924 -13.36 -3.71 18.64
CA ASP A 924 -12.54 -4.50 17.70
C ASP A 924 -12.61 -3.99 16.23
N ASP A 925 -13.31 -2.86 16.00
CA ASP A 925 -13.58 -2.21 14.71
C ASP A 925 -12.68 -0.97 14.47
#